data_AF-A0A537QW03-F1
#
_entry.id   AF-A0A537QW03-F1
#
_cell.length_a   1.000
_cell.length_b   1.000
_cell.length_c   1.000
_cell.angle_alpha   90.00
_cell.angle_beta   90.00
_cell.angle_gamma   90.00
#
_symmetry.space_group_name_H-M   'P 1'
#
loop_
_entity.id
_entity.type
_entity.pdbx_description
1 polymer ?
#
loop_
_entity_poly.entity_id
_entity_poly.type
_entity_poly.pdbx_seq_one_letter_code
_entity_poly.pdbx_strand_id
1 'polypeptide(L)'
;TDVSYIACARKLLAATDLVYPQFATHNALTLATLHAMAGPDFRPGLYEFQCLHGMGEGLYQEVVGADKLDRPCRIYAPVGTHETLLAYLVRRLLENGANTSFVNQIADPALPIDRLLADPVERARRLDPVGAPHPRIALPRDLFGAERANSTGFDISNEQQLAALASSLTPQTWHAAPMLGDGAREGVGRDVRNPADLRDLVGTVAEATPELVDAACARAIPWTATPQGRADCLTRVADRLEARMNPLVGLIVREAGKTFANAVGEVREAVDFLRYYAGQVRGWSNDTHRPLGIVACISPWNFPLSIFTGQIAGALAAGNAVIAKPAEETPLIAAQTMRLFLGAGLPPGVLQLLPGDGKVGAHLVGNPAIAGVVFTGSTEAARSIQRTLSRRLGRDGRPVPLIAETGGQNAMIVDSSALPEQVVADALISAFDSAGQRCSAVRLLYVQDDIADRLLPMLIGAMAELSIGDPALIGTDVGPVIDEPARQTLERHAARMGQEGRLLYQCALPAGTGDGTFVAPRAFEIDSAGRLDREVFGPILHVVRWRADRLDAVCDEIAATGYALTLGIHSRIDDTVLHILGRLGVGNSYVNRTTIGAVVGVQPFGGEGLSGTGPKAGGPRYLHRFATERTVSIDTTAAGGNASLLSLGEES
;
A
#
# COMPACT_ATOMS: atom_id res chain seq x y z
N THR A 1 -11.77 17.64 22.46
CA THR A 1 -11.28 16.76 23.54
C THR A 1 -11.72 17.26 24.91
N ASP A 2 -11.44 18.51 25.30
CA ASP A 2 -11.80 19.06 26.62
C ASP A 2 -13.28 18.87 26.99
N VAL A 3 -14.21 19.15 26.07
CA VAL A 3 -15.66 18.92 26.29
C VAL A 3 -15.96 17.45 26.58
N SER A 4 -15.33 16.52 25.86
CA SER A 4 -15.48 15.08 26.10
C SER A 4 -14.91 14.70 27.46
N TYR A 5 -13.75 15.23 27.85
CA TYR A 5 -13.15 14.98 29.16
C TYR A 5 -14.10 15.40 30.28
N ILE A 6 -14.64 16.63 30.22
CA ILE A 6 -15.58 17.17 31.21
C ILE A 6 -16.87 16.33 31.26
N ALA A 7 -17.42 15.94 30.12
CA ALA A 7 -18.63 15.11 30.06
C ALA A 7 -18.40 13.71 30.65
N CYS A 8 -17.25 13.09 30.37
CA CYS A 8 -16.85 11.80 30.95
C CYS A 8 -16.60 11.93 32.46
N ALA A 9 -15.94 12.99 32.91
CA ALA A 9 -15.70 13.25 34.32
C ALA A 9 -17.02 13.40 35.10
N ARG A 10 -18.00 14.12 34.54
CA ARG A 10 -19.35 14.20 35.11
C ARG A 10 -20.00 12.84 35.28
N LYS A 11 -19.89 11.97 34.27
CA LYS A 11 -20.43 10.60 34.33
C LYS A 11 -19.73 9.78 35.42
N LEU A 12 -18.41 9.93 35.58
CA LEU A 12 -17.63 9.24 36.61
C LEU A 12 -17.96 9.74 38.03
N LEU A 13 -18.09 11.05 38.21
CA LEU A 13 -18.47 11.66 39.50
C LEU A 13 -19.87 11.22 39.95
N ALA A 14 -20.78 10.94 39.02
CA ALA A 14 -22.10 10.41 39.33
C ALA A 14 -22.12 8.92 39.72
N ALA A 15 -20.97 8.24 39.69
CA ALA A 15 -20.85 6.79 39.94
C ALA A 15 -19.69 6.45 40.90
N THR A 16 -19.31 7.38 41.80
CA THR A 16 -18.19 7.20 42.74
C THR A 16 -18.40 6.10 43.78
N ASP A 17 -19.62 5.58 43.90
CA ASP A 17 -19.97 4.40 44.69
C ASP A 17 -19.56 3.09 44.00
N LEU A 18 -19.40 3.11 42.67
CA LEU A 18 -19.06 1.94 41.85
C LEU A 18 -17.63 1.98 41.31
N VAL A 19 -17.10 3.18 41.06
CA VAL A 19 -15.77 3.38 40.52
C VAL A 19 -15.02 4.44 41.31
N TYR A 20 -13.69 4.40 41.24
CA TYR A 20 -12.82 5.42 41.79
C TYR A 20 -12.25 6.29 40.65
N PRO A 21 -12.78 7.50 40.40
CA PRO A 21 -12.30 8.34 39.31
C PRO A 21 -10.91 8.93 39.60
N GLN A 22 -10.04 8.88 38.60
CA GLN A 22 -8.68 9.40 38.66
C GLN A 22 -8.46 10.39 37.51
N PHE A 23 -8.50 11.69 37.80
CA PHE A 23 -8.48 12.74 36.78
C PHE A 23 -7.06 13.20 36.49
N ALA A 24 -6.43 12.61 35.47
CA ALA A 24 -5.12 13.02 34.98
C ALA A 24 -5.20 14.24 34.04
N THR A 25 -4.65 15.38 34.43
CA THR A 25 -4.60 16.59 33.59
C THR A 25 -3.55 17.60 34.08
N HIS A 26 -2.96 18.39 33.19
CA HIS A 26 -2.16 19.58 33.54
C HIS A 26 -2.89 20.88 33.20
N ASN A 27 -4.14 20.80 32.74
CA ASN A 27 -4.95 21.96 32.39
C ASN A 27 -5.69 22.46 33.63
N ALA A 28 -5.28 23.63 34.14
CA ALA A 28 -5.84 24.22 35.35
C ALA A 28 -7.34 24.53 35.23
N LEU A 29 -7.83 24.93 34.04
CA LEU A 29 -9.26 25.17 33.80
C LEU A 29 -10.06 23.86 33.92
N THR A 30 -9.55 22.77 33.34
CA THR A 30 -10.18 21.45 33.47
C THR A 30 -10.23 21.02 34.93
N LEU A 31 -9.12 21.16 35.66
CA LEU A 31 -9.04 20.85 37.08
C LEU A 31 -10.08 21.63 37.88
N ALA A 32 -10.10 22.96 37.73
CA ALA A 32 -11.02 23.84 38.44
C ALA A 32 -12.49 23.50 38.13
N THR A 33 -12.80 23.18 36.87
CA THR A 33 -14.14 22.78 36.43
C THR A 33 -14.57 21.47 37.11
N LEU A 34 -13.69 20.48 37.18
CA LEU A 34 -13.97 19.20 37.82
C LEU A 34 -14.10 19.34 39.34
N HIS A 35 -13.24 20.14 39.98
CA HIS A 35 -13.34 20.45 41.40
C HIS A 35 -14.69 21.09 41.74
N ALA A 36 -15.10 22.11 40.98
CA ALA A 36 -16.40 22.76 41.15
C ALA A 36 -17.57 21.79 40.89
N MET A 37 -17.44 20.93 39.89
CA MET A 37 -18.46 19.94 39.52
C MET A 37 -18.64 18.84 40.58
N ALA A 38 -17.56 18.42 41.24
CA ALA A 38 -17.61 17.42 42.31
C ALA A 38 -18.27 17.95 43.59
N GLY A 39 -18.36 19.27 43.75
CA GLY A 39 -18.97 19.91 44.92
C GLY A 39 -18.08 19.88 46.17
N PRO A 40 -18.62 20.37 47.31
CA PRO A 40 -17.86 20.52 48.54
C PRO A 40 -17.63 19.18 49.26
N ASP A 41 -18.52 18.21 49.07
CA ASP A 41 -18.47 16.92 49.75
C ASP A 41 -17.33 16.08 49.21
N PHE A 42 -16.29 15.92 50.03
CA PHE A 42 -15.13 15.11 49.69
C PHE A 42 -14.69 14.25 50.86
N ARG A 43 -14.25 13.04 50.54
CA ARG A 43 -13.51 12.17 51.44
C ARG A 43 -12.42 11.44 50.65
N PRO A 44 -11.27 11.14 51.26
CA PRO A 44 -10.27 10.28 50.64
C PRO A 44 -10.92 8.98 50.13
N GLY A 45 -10.57 8.59 48.90
CA GLY A 45 -11.16 7.43 48.22
C GLY A 45 -12.42 7.74 47.39
N LEU A 46 -12.91 8.98 47.36
CA LEU A 46 -14.02 9.36 46.48
C LEU A 46 -13.57 9.60 45.03
N TYR A 47 -12.50 10.39 44.85
CA TYR A 47 -11.76 10.56 43.61
C TYR A 47 -10.35 11.09 43.92
N GLU A 48 -9.46 11.11 42.92
CA GLU A 48 -8.19 11.84 42.98
C GLU A 48 -7.89 12.56 41.67
N PHE A 49 -6.95 13.50 41.72
CA PHE A 49 -6.28 13.99 40.52
C PHE A 49 -4.99 13.21 40.27
N GLN A 50 -4.46 13.31 39.05
CA GLN A 50 -3.14 12.79 38.72
C GLN A 50 -2.35 13.77 37.86
N CYS A 51 -1.03 13.74 38.02
CA CYS A 51 -0.11 14.57 37.25
C CYS A 51 1.16 13.80 36.90
N LEU A 52 1.94 14.32 35.96
CA LEU A 52 3.23 13.74 35.60
C LEU A 52 4.35 14.32 36.45
N HIS A 53 5.28 13.46 36.88
CA HIS A 53 6.51 13.86 37.54
C HIS A 53 7.37 14.81 36.68
N GLY A 54 7.93 15.85 37.30
CA GLY A 54 8.79 16.86 36.68
C GLY A 54 8.03 17.84 35.80
N MET A 55 6.69 17.88 35.89
CA MET A 55 5.85 18.72 35.04
C MET A 55 4.64 19.28 35.80
N GLY A 56 3.83 18.40 36.40
CA GLY A 56 2.54 18.78 36.98
C GLY A 56 2.63 19.33 38.40
N GLU A 57 3.77 19.18 39.08
CA GLU A 57 3.91 19.51 40.49
C GLU A 57 3.61 20.99 40.79
N GLY A 58 4.02 21.90 39.91
CA GLY A 58 3.75 23.34 40.08
C GLY A 58 2.25 23.67 40.13
N LEU A 59 1.42 22.96 39.38
CA LEU A 59 -0.05 23.10 39.46
C LEU A 59 -0.60 22.45 40.73
N TYR A 60 -0.17 21.22 41.04
CA TYR A 60 -0.79 20.43 42.09
C TYR A 60 -0.33 20.76 43.52
N GLN A 61 0.77 21.51 43.68
CA GLN A 61 1.12 22.18 44.93
C GLN A 61 0.06 23.21 45.35
N GLU A 62 -0.74 23.73 44.41
CA GLU A 62 -1.86 24.63 44.69
C GLU A 62 -3.20 23.89 44.90
N VAL A 63 -3.18 22.54 44.93
CA VAL A 63 -4.37 21.68 44.98
C VAL A 63 -4.35 20.77 46.21
N VAL A 64 -3.21 20.14 46.49
CA VAL A 64 -3.04 19.18 47.59
C VAL A 64 -2.84 19.93 48.91
N GLY A 65 -3.53 19.49 49.97
CA GLY A 65 -3.38 20.02 51.33
C GLY A 65 -4.59 20.81 51.82
N ALA A 66 -4.81 20.79 53.14
CA ALA A 66 -5.95 21.44 53.78
C ALA A 66 -5.96 22.97 53.67
N ASP A 67 -4.80 23.57 53.39
CA ASP A 67 -4.61 25.01 53.12
C ASP A 67 -4.82 25.39 51.65
N LYS A 68 -5.09 24.41 50.78
CA LYS A 68 -5.31 24.57 49.34
C LYS A 68 -6.74 24.15 48.97
N LEU A 69 -6.91 23.23 48.01
CA LEU A 69 -8.22 22.68 47.62
C LEU A 69 -8.55 21.38 48.36
N ASP A 70 -7.65 20.87 49.21
CA ASP A 70 -7.78 19.61 49.94
C ASP A 70 -8.21 18.44 49.06
N ARG A 71 -7.54 18.28 47.91
CA ARG A 71 -7.73 17.15 47.00
C ARG A 71 -6.43 16.38 46.79
N PRO A 72 -6.44 15.04 46.84
CA PRO A 72 -5.24 14.25 46.62
C PRO A 72 -4.81 14.30 45.15
N CYS A 73 -3.50 14.27 44.92
CA CYS A 73 -2.91 14.09 43.60
C CYS A 73 -1.89 12.95 43.61
N ARG A 74 -2.03 12.01 42.67
CA ARG A 74 -1.04 10.96 42.43
C ARG A 74 -0.09 11.35 41.31
N ILE A 75 1.20 11.26 41.57
CA ILE A 75 2.24 11.54 40.59
C ILE A 75 2.53 10.27 39.77
N TYR A 76 2.34 10.33 38.46
CA TYR A 76 2.82 9.33 37.52
C TYR A 76 4.33 9.55 37.33
N ALA A 77 5.14 8.61 37.81
CA ALA A 77 6.59 8.73 37.85
C ALA A 77 7.26 7.66 36.98
N PRO A 78 7.69 8.01 35.74
CA PRO A 78 8.51 7.12 34.92
C PRO A 78 9.84 6.82 35.62
N VAL A 79 10.23 5.54 35.68
CA VAL A 79 11.50 5.08 36.25
C VAL A 79 12.21 4.20 35.23
N GLY A 80 13.46 4.51 34.91
CA GLY A 80 14.24 3.75 33.94
C GLY A 80 15.65 4.30 33.77
N THR A 81 16.46 3.61 32.96
CA THR A 81 17.78 4.10 32.55
C THR A 81 17.65 5.29 31.58
N HIS A 82 18.73 6.02 31.33
CA HIS A 82 18.73 7.08 30.32
C HIS A 82 18.25 6.57 28.95
N GLU A 83 18.72 5.38 28.55
CA GLU A 83 18.32 4.77 27.28
C GLU A 83 16.81 4.53 27.21
N THR A 84 16.23 3.93 28.25
CA THR A 84 14.78 3.67 28.33
C THR A 84 13.96 4.96 28.28
N LEU A 85 14.42 6.00 28.96
CA LEU A 85 13.72 7.28 29.07
C LEU A 85 13.79 8.09 27.76
N LEU A 86 14.92 8.03 27.03
CA LEU A 86 15.08 8.75 25.76
C LEU A 86 14.11 8.27 24.68
N ALA A 87 13.84 6.97 24.59
CA ALA A 87 12.85 6.42 23.66
C ALA A 87 11.44 6.98 23.89
N TYR A 88 11.12 7.36 25.13
CA TYR A 88 9.83 7.89 25.53
C TYR A 88 9.75 9.42 25.55
N LEU A 89 10.91 10.10 25.62
CA LEU A 89 11.02 11.54 25.87
C LEU A 89 10.37 12.40 24.77
N VAL A 90 10.55 12.06 23.50
CA VAL A 90 10.01 12.87 22.37
C VAL A 90 8.49 12.97 22.44
N ARG A 91 7.80 11.84 22.62
CA ARG A 91 6.35 11.83 22.82
C ARG A 91 5.96 12.69 24.01
N ARG A 92 6.73 12.62 25.10
CA ARG A 92 6.43 13.36 26.32
C ARG A 92 6.60 14.87 26.18
N LEU A 93 7.62 15.31 25.44
CA LEU A 93 7.82 16.70 25.09
C LEU A 93 6.68 17.20 24.21
N LEU A 94 6.20 16.41 23.25
CA LEU A 94 5.07 16.79 22.40
C LEU A 94 3.74 16.92 23.17
N GLU A 95 3.49 16.07 24.17
CA GLU A 95 2.26 16.12 24.99
C GLU A 95 2.05 17.49 25.66
N ASN A 96 3.13 18.14 26.09
CA ASN A 96 3.06 19.41 26.84
C ASN A 96 3.67 20.61 26.10
N GLY A 97 4.44 20.37 25.04
CA GLY A 97 5.09 21.40 24.22
C GLY A 97 4.36 21.76 22.93
N ALA A 98 3.26 21.08 22.58
CA ALA A 98 2.45 21.45 21.42
C ALA A 98 1.82 22.84 21.60
N ASN A 99 1.62 23.59 20.49
CA ASN A 99 0.99 24.92 20.51
C ASN A 99 -0.41 24.95 21.13
N THR A 100 -1.12 23.82 21.09
CA THR A 100 -2.45 23.67 21.69
C THR A 100 -2.41 23.19 23.14
N SER A 101 -1.23 22.87 23.69
CA SER A 101 -1.08 22.39 25.06
C SER A 101 -1.16 23.55 26.06
N PHE A 102 -1.89 23.33 27.16
CA PHE A 102 -2.03 24.33 28.23
C PHE A 102 -0.68 24.73 28.84
N VAL A 103 0.23 23.77 29.02
CA VAL A 103 1.57 24.01 29.60
C VAL A 103 2.41 24.92 28.71
N ASN A 104 2.32 24.78 27.38
CA ASN A 104 2.98 25.68 26.45
C ASN A 104 2.32 27.07 26.43
N GLN A 105 0.97 27.11 26.46
CA GLN A 105 0.24 28.38 26.39
C GLN A 105 0.36 29.23 27.66
N ILE A 106 0.48 28.61 28.85
CA ILE A 106 0.70 29.36 30.10
C ILE A 106 2.12 29.94 30.19
N ALA A 107 3.08 29.34 29.49
CA ALA A 107 4.44 29.84 29.38
C ALA A 107 4.57 30.98 28.34
N ASP A 108 3.56 31.21 27.50
CA ASP A 108 3.55 32.28 26.50
C ASP A 108 3.05 33.61 27.13
N PRO A 109 3.93 34.59 27.37
CA PRO A 109 3.55 35.86 28.00
C PRO A 109 2.64 36.72 27.10
N ALA A 110 2.54 36.41 25.79
CA ALA A 110 1.68 37.13 24.87
C ALA A 110 0.20 36.68 24.96
N LEU A 111 -0.10 35.59 25.67
CA LEU A 111 -1.44 35.01 25.72
C LEU A 111 -2.21 35.47 26.98
N PRO A 112 -3.34 36.19 26.83
CA PRO A 112 -4.12 36.65 27.98
C PRO A 112 -4.72 35.49 28.78
N ILE A 113 -4.74 35.61 30.11
CA ILE A 113 -5.32 34.60 31.02
C ILE A 113 -6.78 34.30 30.67
N ASP A 114 -7.57 35.31 30.29
CA ASP A 114 -8.98 35.12 29.90
C ASP A 114 -9.15 34.13 28.74
N ARG A 115 -8.15 34.03 27.85
CA ARG A 115 -8.14 33.08 26.75
C ARG A 115 -7.85 31.65 27.22
N LEU A 116 -7.01 31.49 28.24
CA LEU A 116 -6.73 30.19 28.88
C LEU A 116 -7.94 29.69 29.67
N LEU A 117 -8.71 30.60 30.27
CA LEU A 117 -9.88 30.31 31.09
C LEU A 117 -11.20 30.21 30.29
N ALA A 118 -11.14 30.37 28.97
CA ALA A 118 -12.33 30.32 28.12
C ALA A 118 -13.00 28.94 28.14
N ASP A 119 -14.31 28.90 28.47
CA ASP A 119 -15.07 27.66 28.59
C ASP A 119 -15.05 26.84 27.27
N PRO A 120 -14.48 25.63 27.27
CA PRO A 120 -14.41 24.79 26.08
C PRO A 120 -15.79 24.36 25.57
N VAL A 121 -16.81 24.29 26.42
CA VAL A 121 -18.19 23.95 26.04
C VAL A 121 -18.80 25.06 25.20
N GLU A 122 -18.69 26.31 25.66
CA GLU A 122 -19.15 27.48 24.91
C GLU A 122 -18.37 27.67 23.61
N ARG A 123 -17.06 27.41 23.62
CA ARG A 123 -16.25 27.41 22.38
C ARG A 123 -16.71 26.35 21.39
N ALA A 124 -17.01 25.14 21.85
CA ALA A 124 -17.50 24.06 20.99
C ALA A 124 -18.91 24.34 20.43
N ARG A 125 -19.79 24.99 21.21
CA ARG A 125 -21.13 25.42 20.76
C ARG A 125 -21.10 26.46 19.65
N ARG A 126 -20.03 27.23 19.54
CA ARG A 126 -19.83 28.23 18.46
C ARG A 126 -19.35 27.62 17.15
N LEU A 127 -18.98 26.34 17.13
CA LEU A 127 -18.66 25.63 15.89
C LEU A 127 -19.95 25.36 15.12
N ASP A 128 -19.91 25.57 13.81
CA ASP A 128 -21.04 25.30 12.91
C ASP A 128 -20.61 24.31 11.80
N PRO A 129 -21.20 23.10 11.73
CA PRO A 129 -22.05 22.51 12.77
C PRO A 129 -21.29 22.20 14.06
N VAL A 130 -22.00 22.05 15.18
CA VAL A 130 -21.39 21.66 16.46
C VAL A 130 -20.70 20.30 16.30
N GLY A 131 -19.42 20.24 16.68
CA GLY A 131 -18.60 19.03 16.51
C GLY A 131 -18.01 18.86 15.11
N ALA A 132 -18.04 19.90 14.26
CA ALA A 132 -17.39 19.90 12.95
C ALA A 132 -15.93 19.43 13.05
N PRO A 133 -15.45 18.63 12.05
CA PRO A 133 -14.06 18.24 11.99
C PRO A 133 -13.16 19.47 11.82
N HIS A 134 -11.90 19.33 12.25
CA HIS A 134 -10.95 20.43 12.12
C HIS A 134 -10.69 20.74 10.63
N PRO A 135 -10.83 22.00 10.17
CA PRO A 135 -10.84 22.33 8.74
C PRO A 135 -9.51 22.07 8.00
N ARG A 136 -8.41 21.86 8.74
CA ARG A 136 -7.08 21.52 8.19
C ARG A 136 -6.71 20.04 8.33
N ILE A 137 -7.63 19.20 8.82
CA ILE A 137 -7.42 17.75 8.92
C ILE A 137 -8.41 17.10 7.95
N ALA A 138 -7.91 16.68 6.80
CA ALA A 138 -8.74 15.99 5.81
C ALA A 138 -9.22 14.65 6.38
N LEU A 139 -10.49 14.31 6.13
CA LEU A 139 -10.97 12.96 6.37
C LEU A 139 -10.26 11.99 5.41
N PRO A 140 -10.10 10.70 5.77
CA PRO A 140 -9.41 9.74 4.91
C PRO A 140 -9.95 9.68 3.47
N ARG A 141 -11.28 9.81 3.30
CA ARG A 141 -11.95 9.81 1.99
C ARG A 141 -11.58 11.01 1.11
N ASP A 142 -11.25 12.13 1.73
CA ASP A 142 -11.06 13.44 1.09
C ASP A 142 -9.57 13.83 1.00
N LEU A 143 -8.66 12.87 1.23
CA LEU A 143 -7.21 13.11 1.31
C LEU A 143 -6.63 13.80 0.07
N PHE A 144 -7.21 13.56 -1.11
CA PHE A 144 -6.79 14.15 -2.40
C PHE A 144 -7.69 15.31 -2.87
N GLY A 145 -8.55 15.82 -2.00
CA GLY A 145 -9.43 16.94 -2.29
C GLY A 145 -10.29 16.74 -3.55
N ALA A 146 -10.30 17.74 -4.43
CA ALA A 146 -11.09 17.72 -5.65
C ALA A 146 -10.53 16.83 -6.77
N GLU A 147 -9.29 16.34 -6.65
CA GLU A 147 -8.67 15.52 -7.70
C GLU A 147 -9.38 14.16 -7.82
N ARG A 148 -9.59 13.49 -6.68
CA ARG A 148 -10.25 12.20 -6.59
C ARG A 148 -10.62 11.87 -5.14
N ALA A 149 -11.60 11.00 -4.97
CA ALA A 149 -11.87 10.42 -3.66
C ALA A 149 -10.95 9.23 -3.36
N ASN A 150 -10.44 9.12 -2.13
CA ASN A 150 -9.51 8.06 -1.70
C ASN A 150 -10.22 6.72 -1.48
N SER A 151 -9.60 5.60 -1.84
CA SER A 151 -10.17 4.26 -1.57
C SER A 151 -10.55 4.04 -0.11
N THR A 152 -11.70 3.39 0.10
CA THR A 152 -12.19 3.02 1.44
C THR A 152 -11.49 1.77 1.93
N GLY A 153 -11.02 1.78 3.19
CA GLY A 153 -10.43 0.60 3.83
C GLY A 153 -11.44 -0.23 4.60
N PHE A 154 -10.91 -1.25 5.29
CA PHE A 154 -11.65 -2.12 6.18
C PHE A 154 -10.96 -2.10 7.54
N ASP A 155 -11.73 -1.85 8.60
CA ASP A 155 -11.22 -1.81 9.96
C ASP A 155 -11.35 -3.20 10.58
N ILE A 156 -10.23 -3.93 10.63
CA ILE A 156 -10.15 -5.28 11.20
C ILE A 156 -10.37 -5.30 12.73
N SER A 157 -10.38 -4.15 13.40
CA SER A 157 -10.72 -4.05 14.83
C SER A 157 -12.22 -3.84 15.08
N ASN A 158 -13.01 -3.64 14.02
CA ASN A 158 -14.44 -3.39 14.11
C ASN A 158 -15.26 -4.69 13.97
N GLU A 159 -15.81 -5.17 15.08
CA GLU A 159 -16.60 -6.41 15.14
C GLU A 159 -17.80 -6.44 14.18
N GLN A 160 -18.43 -5.30 13.91
CA GLN A 160 -19.56 -5.26 12.95
C GLN A 160 -19.06 -5.47 11.52
N GLN A 161 -17.90 -4.89 11.17
CA GLN A 161 -17.28 -5.12 9.87
C GLN A 161 -16.79 -6.56 9.74
N LEU A 162 -16.20 -7.13 10.79
CA LEU A 162 -15.79 -8.54 10.83
C LEU A 162 -16.97 -9.49 10.63
N ALA A 163 -18.09 -9.25 11.33
CA ALA A 163 -19.30 -10.05 11.16
C ALA A 163 -19.88 -9.96 9.74
N ALA A 164 -19.85 -8.77 9.12
CA ALA A 164 -20.28 -8.56 7.74
C ALA A 164 -19.35 -9.25 6.73
N LEU A 165 -18.04 -9.23 6.96
CA LEU A 165 -17.07 -9.97 6.16
C LEU A 165 -17.33 -11.47 6.29
N ALA A 166 -17.37 -12.02 7.50
CA ALA A 166 -17.61 -13.45 7.74
C ALA A 166 -18.89 -13.94 7.05
N SER A 167 -19.98 -13.17 7.13
CA SER A 167 -21.25 -13.50 6.47
C SER A 167 -21.19 -13.52 4.94
N SER A 168 -20.23 -12.79 4.34
CA SER A 168 -20.03 -12.72 2.89
C SER A 168 -19.07 -13.78 2.34
N LEU A 169 -18.32 -14.47 3.20
CA LEU A 169 -17.36 -15.52 2.83
C LEU A 169 -18.03 -16.89 2.58
N THR A 170 -19.27 -16.90 2.11
CA THR A 170 -19.99 -18.16 1.88
C THR A 170 -19.27 -19.02 0.81
N PRO A 171 -19.22 -20.35 0.97
CA PRO A 171 -18.60 -21.23 -0.01
C PRO A 171 -19.24 -21.04 -1.39
N GLN A 172 -18.49 -20.44 -2.30
CA GLN A 172 -18.87 -20.26 -3.69
C GLN A 172 -17.79 -20.87 -4.58
N THR A 173 -18.23 -21.58 -5.61
CA THR A 173 -17.38 -22.04 -6.70
C THR A 173 -17.34 -20.98 -7.78
N TRP A 174 -16.12 -20.55 -8.11
CA TRP A 174 -15.90 -19.50 -9.09
C TRP A 174 -15.54 -20.09 -10.45
N HIS A 175 -15.79 -19.32 -11.52
CA HIS A 175 -15.49 -19.75 -12.88
C HIS A 175 -14.80 -18.63 -13.68
N ALA A 176 -13.72 -18.99 -14.37
CA ALA A 176 -13.03 -18.17 -15.35
C ALA A 176 -13.02 -18.87 -16.71
N ALA A 177 -13.11 -18.09 -17.78
CA ALA A 177 -13.10 -18.57 -19.15
C ALA A 177 -12.66 -17.45 -20.08
N PRO A 178 -12.23 -17.73 -21.33
CA PRO A 178 -11.98 -16.68 -22.30
C PRO A 178 -13.25 -15.86 -22.54
N MET A 179 -13.16 -14.53 -22.44
CA MET A 179 -14.27 -13.60 -22.65
C MET A 179 -13.95 -12.71 -23.85
N LEU A 180 -14.49 -13.06 -25.01
CA LEU A 180 -14.26 -12.35 -26.27
C LEU A 180 -15.33 -11.28 -26.49
N GLY A 181 -15.16 -10.46 -27.53
CA GLY A 181 -16.08 -9.37 -27.88
C GLY A 181 -17.52 -9.78 -28.19
N ASP A 182 -17.79 -11.07 -28.38
CA ASP A 182 -19.10 -11.66 -28.64
C ASP A 182 -19.56 -12.66 -27.56
N GLY A 183 -18.82 -12.77 -26.44
CA GLY A 183 -19.21 -13.59 -25.29
C GLY A 183 -18.11 -14.53 -24.78
N ALA A 184 -18.44 -15.25 -23.71
CA ALA A 184 -17.54 -16.24 -23.11
C ALA A 184 -17.39 -17.48 -24.00
N ARG A 185 -16.27 -18.20 -23.86
CA ARG A 185 -16.03 -19.49 -24.52
C ARG A 185 -15.87 -20.57 -23.48
N GLU A 186 -16.68 -21.61 -23.58
CA GLU A 186 -16.50 -22.80 -22.77
C GLU A 186 -15.31 -23.62 -23.26
N GLY A 187 -14.73 -24.40 -22.37
CA GLY A 187 -13.59 -25.26 -22.64
C GLY A 187 -13.41 -26.26 -21.52
N VAL A 188 -12.36 -27.07 -21.62
CA VAL A 188 -12.01 -28.03 -20.54
C VAL A 188 -11.58 -27.22 -19.32
N GLY A 189 -12.31 -27.37 -18.23
CA GLY A 189 -12.01 -26.68 -16.97
C GLY A 189 -10.84 -27.34 -16.25
N ARG A 190 -9.85 -26.53 -15.88
CA ARG A 190 -8.80 -26.87 -14.91
C ARG A 190 -9.20 -26.36 -13.52
N ASP A 191 -8.93 -27.14 -12.50
CA ASP A 191 -9.14 -26.73 -11.11
C ASP A 191 -8.20 -25.59 -10.71
N VAL A 192 -8.76 -24.63 -9.96
CA VAL A 192 -8.02 -23.61 -9.23
C VAL A 192 -8.22 -23.89 -7.74
N ARG A 193 -7.13 -24.22 -7.06
CA ARG A 193 -7.12 -24.71 -5.68
C ARG A 193 -6.47 -23.68 -4.77
N ASN A 194 -6.89 -23.67 -3.51
CA ASN A 194 -6.37 -22.74 -2.52
C ASN A 194 -4.92 -23.13 -2.15
N PRO A 195 -3.94 -22.21 -2.25
CA PRO A 195 -2.56 -22.53 -1.91
C PRO A 195 -2.36 -22.85 -0.42
N ALA A 196 -3.29 -22.44 0.46
CA ALA A 196 -3.23 -22.73 1.89
C ALA A 196 -3.77 -24.13 2.24
N ASP A 197 -4.66 -24.67 1.40
CA ASP A 197 -5.22 -26.02 1.52
C ASP A 197 -5.64 -26.52 0.14
N LEU A 198 -4.83 -27.38 -0.47
CA LEU A 198 -5.06 -27.88 -1.83
C LEU A 198 -6.32 -28.73 -1.96
N ARG A 199 -6.96 -29.14 -0.85
CA ARG A 199 -8.25 -29.82 -0.86
C ARG A 199 -9.40 -28.84 -1.13
N ASP A 200 -9.22 -27.56 -0.80
CA ASP A 200 -10.19 -26.50 -1.05
C ASP A 200 -10.19 -26.10 -2.54
N LEU A 201 -11.26 -26.47 -3.24
CA LEU A 201 -11.51 -26.07 -4.62
C LEU A 201 -12.14 -24.67 -4.64
N VAL A 202 -11.38 -23.69 -5.12
CA VAL A 202 -11.83 -22.30 -5.25
C VAL A 202 -12.74 -22.15 -6.46
N GLY A 203 -12.39 -22.81 -7.56
CA GLY A 203 -13.13 -22.70 -8.81
C GLY A 203 -12.50 -23.47 -9.96
N THR A 204 -12.96 -23.18 -11.17
CA THR A 204 -12.41 -23.74 -12.41
C THR A 204 -12.11 -22.67 -13.45
N VAL A 205 -11.09 -22.92 -14.27
CA VAL A 205 -10.71 -22.06 -15.40
C VAL A 205 -10.69 -22.84 -16.70
N ALA A 206 -11.37 -22.34 -17.73
CA ALA A 206 -11.09 -22.72 -19.11
C ALA A 206 -10.00 -21.78 -19.67
N GLU A 207 -8.97 -22.35 -20.27
CA GLU A 207 -7.85 -21.59 -20.82
C GLU A 207 -8.03 -21.31 -22.32
N ALA A 208 -7.47 -20.19 -22.78
CA ALA A 208 -7.53 -19.77 -24.17
C ALA A 208 -6.59 -20.62 -25.03
N THR A 209 -7.05 -20.99 -26.22
CA THR A 209 -6.21 -21.61 -27.26
C THR A 209 -5.62 -20.53 -28.18
N PRO A 210 -4.56 -20.82 -28.96
CA PRO A 210 -4.04 -19.88 -29.97
C PRO A 210 -5.11 -19.33 -30.92
N GLU A 211 -6.08 -20.16 -31.32
CA GLU A 211 -7.19 -19.76 -32.19
C GLU A 211 -8.10 -18.73 -31.49
N LEU A 212 -8.31 -18.88 -30.18
CA LEU A 212 -9.07 -17.90 -29.40
C LEU A 212 -8.32 -16.59 -29.23
N VAL A 213 -6.99 -16.62 -29.15
CA VAL A 213 -6.17 -15.39 -29.14
C VAL A 213 -6.32 -14.62 -30.45
N ASP A 214 -6.23 -15.31 -31.59
CA ASP A 214 -6.40 -14.69 -32.91
C ASP A 214 -7.83 -14.17 -33.10
N ALA A 215 -8.82 -14.95 -32.65
CA ALA A 215 -10.23 -14.56 -32.65
C ALA A 215 -10.49 -13.31 -31.78
N ALA A 216 -9.83 -13.18 -30.63
CA ALA A 216 -9.95 -12.02 -29.76
C ALA A 216 -9.33 -10.77 -30.41
N CYS A 217 -8.15 -10.92 -31.03
CA CYS A 217 -7.49 -9.84 -31.76
C CYS A 217 -8.34 -9.34 -32.93
N ALA A 218 -9.00 -10.25 -33.67
CA ALA A 218 -9.89 -9.90 -34.78
C ALA A 218 -11.19 -9.22 -34.33
N ARG A 219 -11.68 -9.52 -33.12
CA ARG A 219 -12.93 -8.98 -32.54
C ARG A 219 -12.73 -7.71 -31.73
N ALA A 220 -11.48 -7.31 -31.45
CA ALA A 220 -11.22 -6.10 -30.71
C ALA A 220 -11.71 -4.88 -31.49
N ILE A 221 -12.48 -4.00 -30.83
CA ILE A 221 -13.02 -2.78 -31.43
C ILE A 221 -12.37 -1.54 -30.80
N PRO A 222 -12.21 -0.44 -31.56
CA PRO A 222 -11.71 0.82 -31.01
C PRO A 222 -12.60 1.35 -29.87
N TRP A 223 -11.98 1.89 -28.82
CA TRP A 223 -12.69 2.55 -27.74
C TRP A 223 -12.99 4.02 -28.10
N THR A 224 -14.15 4.27 -28.69
CA THR A 224 -14.52 5.58 -29.28
C THR A 224 -15.00 6.62 -28.26
N ALA A 225 -15.03 6.28 -26.96
CA ALA A 225 -15.45 7.20 -25.92
C ALA A 225 -14.53 8.43 -25.81
N THR A 226 -15.12 9.57 -25.47
CA THR A 226 -14.39 10.80 -25.14
C THR A 226 -13.58 10.61 -23.85
N PRO A 227 -12.48 11.35 -23.64
CA PRO A 227 -11.69 11.27 -22.40
C PRO A 227 -12.54 11.35 -21.13
N GLN A 228 -13.54 12.23 -21.10
CA GLN A 228 -14.55 12.32 -20.05
C GLN A 228 -15.36 11.02 -19.88
N GLY A 229 -15.91 10.46 -20.96
CA GLY A 229 -16.66 9.19 -20.91
C GLY A 229 -15.81 8.00 -20.46
N ARG A 230 -14.51 8.00 -20.78
CA ARG A 230 -13.54 7.00 -20.30
C ARG A 230 -13.33 7.14 -18.79
N ALA A 231 -13.09 8.36 -18.31
CA ALA A 231 -12.95 8.65 -16.88
C ALA A 231 -14.19 8.23 -16.08
N ASP A 232 -15.38 8.53 -16.61
CA ASP A 232 -16.65 8.19 -15.94
C ASP A 232 -16.86 6.67 -15.89
N CYS A 233 -16.45 5.92 -16.93
CA CYS A 233 -16.46 4.46 -16.91
C CYS A 233 -15.54 3.90 -15.82
N LEU A 234 -14.28 4.35 -15.75
CA LEU A 234 -13.33 3.90 -14.73
C LEU A 234 -13.81 4.22 -13.31
N THR A 235 -14.41 5.41 -13.12
CA THR A 235 -14.99 5.80 -11.83
C THR A 235 -16.12 4.84 -11.41
N ARG A 236 -17.03 4.49 -12.34
CA ARG A 236 -18.09 3.51 -12.06
C ARG A 236 -17.55 2.11 -11.73
N VAL A 237 -16.44 1.70 -12.35
CA VAL A 237 -15.78 0.42 -12.01
C VAL A 237 -15.20 0.48 -10.60
N ALA A 238 -14.58 1.61 -10.23
CA ALA A 238 -14.02 1.81 -8.90
C ALA A 238 -15.11 1.70 -7.81
N ASP A 239 -16.25 2.35 -8.02
CA ASP A 239 -17.38 2.30 -7.07
C ASP A 239 -17.95 0.88 -6.94
N ARG A 240 -17.95 0.10 -8.04
CA ARG A 240 -18.38 -1.31 -8.03
C ARG A 240 -17.40 -2.23 -7.31
N LEU A 241 -16.09 -1.99 -7.42
CA LEU A 241 -15.07 -2.72 -6.67
C LEU A 241 -15.23 -2.47 -5.17
N GLU A 242 -15.40 -1.22 -4.74
CA GLU A 242 -15.66 -0.91 -3.32
C GLU A 242 -16.96 -1.54 -2.82
N ALA A 243 -18.05 -1.44 -3.59
CA ALA A 243 -19.34 -2.04 -3.23
C ALA A 243 -19.30 -3.58 -3.14
N ARG A 244 -18.32 -4.23 -3.78
CA ARG A 244 -18.12 -5.69 -3.75
C ARG A 244 -16.85 -6.11 -3.02
N MET A 245 -16.30 -5.25 -2.16
CA MET A 245 -15.03 -5.52 -1.48
C MET A 245 -15.02 -6.87 -0.76
N ASN A 246 -16.02 -7.17 0.07
CA ASN A 246 -15.99 -8.38 0.92
C ASN A 246 -15.92 -9.71 0.13
N PRO A 247 -16.79 -9.99 -0.87
CA PRO A 247 -16.66 -11.23 -1.65
C PRO A 247 -15.37 -11.28 -2.50
N LEU A 248 -14.86 -10.13 -2.95
CA LEU A 248 -13.57 -10.07 -3.67
C LEU A 248 -12.40 -10.39 -2.73
N VAL A 249 -12.42 -9.85 -1.51
CA VAL A 249 -11.44 -10.17 -0.46
C VAL A 249 -11.44 -11.67 -0.18
N GLY A 250 -12.61 -12.30 -0.01
CA GLY A 250 -12.71 -13.75 0.18
C GLY A 250 -12.12 -14.57 -0.96
N LEU A 251 -12.34 -14.13 -2.21
CA LEU A 251 -11.75 -14.76 -3.38
C LEU A 251 -10.23 -14.58 -3.42
N ILE A 252 -9.70 -13.38 -3.17
CA ILE A 252 -8.25 -13.12 -3.17
C ILE A 252 -7.54 -13.94 -2.09
N VAL A 253 -8.14 -14.04 -0.89
CA VAL A 253 -7.59 -14.86 0.22
C VAL A 253 -7.49 -16.33 -0.20
N ARG A 254 -8.55 -16.90 -0.77
CA ARG A 254 -8.61 -18.32 -1.16
C ARG A 254 -7.83 -18.63 -2.43
N GLU A 255 -7.83 -17.76 -3.43
CA GLU A 255 -7.16 -18.00 -4.72
C GLU A 255 -5.67 -17.70 -4.67
N ALA A 256 -5.28 -16.58 -4.03
CA ALA A 256 -3.91 -16.09 -4.05
C ALA A 256 -3.18 -16.23 -2.69
N GLY A 257 -3.83 -16.79 -1.67
CA GLY A 257 -3.22 -17.04 -0.36
C GLY A 257 -2.91 -15.79 0.46
N LYS A 258 -3.56 -14.66 0.18
CA LYS A 258 -3.30 -13.38 0.87
C LYS A 258 -4.06 -13.27 2.18
N THR A 259 -3.46 -12.67 3.20
CA THR A 259 -4.17 -12.29 4.43
C THR A 259 -5.28 -11.27 4.14
N PHE A 260 -6.28 -11.16 5.02
CA PHE A 260 -7.36 -10.18 4.86
C PHE A 260 -6.86 -8.75 4.68
N ALA A 261 -5.88 -8.33 5.49
CA ALA A 261 -5.32 -6.98 5.40
C ALA A 261 -4.67 -6.73 4.03
N ASN A 262 -3.93 -7.72 3.50
CA ASN A 262 -3.32 -7.62 2.17
C ASN A 262 -4.36 -7.63 1.05
N ALA A 263 -5.41 -8.46 1.15
CA ALA A 263 -6.49 -8.52 0.17
C ALA A 263 -7.30 -7.21 0.14
N VAL A 264 -7.59 -6.61 1.30
CA VAL A 264 -8.22 -5.28 1.40
C VAL A 264 -7.33 -4.22 0.76
N GLY A 265 -6.02 -4.22 1.08
CA GLY A 265 -5.05 -3.31 0.49
C GLY A 265 -5.02 -3.39 -1.03
N GLU A 266 -5.16 -4.59 -1.58
CA GLU A 266 -5.21 -4.81 -3.03
C GLU A 266 -6.51 -4.30 -3.68
N VAL A 267 -7.68 -4.51 -3.07
CA VAL A 267 -8.93 -3.89 -3.57
C VAL A 267 -8.82 -2.37 -3.57
N ARG A 268 -8.24 -1.80 -2.49
CA ARG A 268 -7.99 -0.36 -2.39
C ARG A 268 -7.08 0.15 -3.49
N GLU A 269 -5.97 -0.52 -3.74
CA GLU A 269 -5.01 -0.14 -4.77
C GLU A 269 -5.63 -0.20 -6.18
N ALA A 270 -6.45 -1.21 -6.47
CA ALA A 270 -7.21 -1.30 -7.73
C ALA A 270 -8.18 -0.11 -7.92
N VAL A 271 -8.90 0.24 -6.86
CA VAL A 271 -9.81 1.40 -6.81
C VAL A 271 -9.04 2.70 -7.01
N ASP A 272 -7.88 2.84 -6.38
CA ASP A 272 -7.04 4.03 -6.50
C ASP A 272 -6.47 4.17 -7.92
N PHE A 273 -6.02 3.10 -8.58
CA PHE A 273 -5.62 3.15 -10.00
C PHE A 273 -6.73 3.66 -10.90
N LEU A 274 -7.94 3.12 -10.75
CA LEU A 274 -9.09 3.53 -11.55
C LEU A 274 -9.41 5.01 -11.38
N ARG A 275 -9.50 5.48 -10.14
CA ARG A 275 -9.83 6.87 -9.82
C ARG A 275 -8.71 7.84 -10.22
N TYR A 276 -7.47 7.43 -10.00
CA TYR A 276 -6.31 8.24 -10.38
C TYR A 276 -6.23 8.43 -11.90
N TYR A 277 -6.28 7.36 -12.69
CA TYR A 277 -6.25 7.48 -14.15
C TYR A 277 -7.51 8.13 -14.73
N ALA A 278 -8.67 7.98 -14.08
CA ALA A 278 -9.86 8.77 -14.41
C ALA A 278 -9.62 10.27 -14.22
N GLY A 279 -9.00 10.67 -13.10
CA GLY A 279 -8.62 12.08 -12.86
C GLY A 279 -7.67 12.61 -13.92
N GLN A 280 -6.63 11.85 -14.27
CA GLN A 280 -5.63 12.28 -15.25
C GLN A 280 -6.18 12.46 -16.67
N VAL A 281 -6.99 11.51 -17.13
CA VAL A 281 -7.50 11.55 -18.51
C VAL A 281 -8.52 12.67 -18.74
N ARG A 282 -9.16 13.22 -17.69
CA ARG A 282 -10.10 14.34 -17.85
C ARG A 282 -9.45 15.58 -18.48
N GLY A 283 -8.14 15.76 -18.31
CA GLY A 283 -7.38 16.85 -18.95
C GLY A 283 -6.94 16.58 -20.38
N TRP A 284 -7.23 15.41 -20.96
CA TRP A 284 -6.78 15.03 -22.30
C TRP A 284 -7.79 15.40 -23.39
N SER A 285 -7.27 15.57 -24.62
CA SER A 285 -8.09 15.63 -25.83
C SER A 285 -7.73 14.47 -26.76
N ASN A 286 -8.74 13.86 -27.38
CA ASN A 286 -8.52 12.84 -28.41
C ASN A 286 -7.80 13.40 -29.64
N ASP A 287 -7.78 14.72 -29.86
CA ASP A 287 -7.07 15.33 -30.98
C ASP A 287 -5.57 15.38 -30.77
N THR A 288 -5.14 15.60 -29.53
CA THR A 288 -3.73 15.67 -29.15
C THR A 288 -3.18 14.33 -28.68
N HIS A 289 -3.98 13.50 -28.01
CA HIS A 289 -3.57 12.22 -27.46
C HIS A 289 -4.33 11.08 -28.14
N ARG A 290 -3.73 10.48 -29.17
CA ARG A 290 -4.33 9.37 -29.94
C ARG A 290 -3.93 8.02 -29.32
N PRO A 291 -4.86 7.08 -29.12
CA PRO A 291 -4.51 5.74 -28.61
C PRO A 291 -3.60 4.98 -29.58
N LEU A 292 -2.82 4.03 -29.05
CA LEU A 292 -1.99 3.12 -29.85
C LEU A 292 -2.83 2.14 -30.67
N GLY A 293 -3.90 1.60 -30.09
CA GLY A 293 -4.74 0.58 -30.70
C GLY A 293 -5.13 -0.51 -29.71
N ILE A 294 -4.75 -1.76 -29.99
CA ILE A 294 -4.96 -2.89 -29.08
C ILE A 294 -3.73 -3.06 -28.20
N VAL A 295 -3.91 -3.01 -26.88
CA VAL A 295 -2.86 -3.21 -25.89
C VAL A 295 -3.03 -4.57 -25.21
N ALA A 296 -1.98 -5.39 -25.24
CA ALA A 296 -1.93 -6.62 -24.46
C ALA A 296 -1.52 -6.29 -23.02
N CYS A 297 -2.38 -6.60 -22.05
CA CYS A 297 -2.07 -6.45 -20.62
C CYS A 297 -1.79 -7.83 -20.02
N ILE A 298 -0.55 -8.07 -19.59
CA ILE A 298 -0.10 -9.34 -19.02
C ILE A 298 0.30 -9.08 -17.57
N SER A 299 -0.46 -9.64 -16.63
CA SER A 299 -0.34 -9.34 -15.20
C SER A 299 0.16 -10.54 -14.37
N PRO A 300 0.76 -10.30 -13.21
CA PRO A 300 1.30 -11.34 -12.34
C PRO A 300 0.22 -11.87 -11.38
N TRP A 301 0.51 -13.00 -10.73
CA TRP A 301 -0.36 -13.64 -9.73
C TRP A 301 -0.28 -12.99 -8.36
N ASN A 302 0.80 -12.26 -8.05
CA ASN A 302 1.07 -11.77 -6.70
C ASN A 302 0.31 -10.48 -6.35
N PHE A 303 -0.23 -9.79 -7.35
CA PHE A 303 -1.19 -8.70 -7.23
C PHE A 303 -2.28 -8.90 -8.29
N PRO A 304 -3.10 -9.95 -8.14
CA PRO A 304 -3.93 -10.47 -9.21
C PRO A 304 -5.16 -9.60 -9.50
N LEU A 305 -5.51 -8.67 -8.61
CA LEU A 305 -6.56 -7.68 -8.82
C LEU A 305 -5.96 -6.31 -9.12
N SER A 306 -5.05 -5.82 -8.29
CA SER A 306 -4.57 -4.43 -8.34
C SER A 306 -3.73 -4.11 -9.56
N ILE A 307 -2.66 -4.87 -9.82
CA ILE A 307 -1.81 -4.68 -11.02
C ILE A 307 -2.60 -5.01 -12.28
N PHE A 308 -3.39 -6.09 -12.27
CA PHE A 308 -4.28 -6.44 -13.38
C PHE A 308 -5.21 -5.27 -13.75
N THR A 309 -5.89 -4.70 -12.75
CA THR A 309 -6.77 -3.54 -12.95
C THR A 309 -6.00 -2.30 -13.36
N GLY A 310 -4.84 -2.02 -12.76
CA GLY A 310 -4.04 -0.83 -13.05
C GLY A 310 -3.52 -0.79 -14.48
N GLN A 311 -3.03 -1.93 -15.01
CA GLN A 311 -2.61 -2.05 -16.41
C GLN A 311 -3.79 -1.79 -17.37
N ILE A 312 -4.92 -2.46 -17.15
CA ILE A 312 -6.12 -2.33 -17.97
C ILE A 312 -6.66 -0.90 -17.91
N ALA A 313 -6.77 -0.32 -16.71
CA ALA A 313 -7.29 1.02 -16.49
C ALA A 313 -6.43 2.08 -17.20
N GLY A 314 -5.10 1.96 -17.14
CA GLY A 314 -4.19 2.87 -17.85
C GLY A 314 -4.38 2.84 -19.37
N ALA A 315 -4.42 1.64 -19.95
CA ALA A 315 -4.62 1.47 -21.38
C ALA A 315 -6.00 1.96 -21.84
N LEU A 316 -7.06 1.61 -21.10
CA LEU A 316 -8.44 2.07 -21.37
C LEU A 316 -8.57 3.58 -21.21
N ALA A 317 -7.98 4.19 -20.19
CA ALA A 317 -7.98 5.63 -19.98
C ALA A 317 -7.39 6.37 -21.20
N ALA A 318 -6.27 5.87 -21.73
CA ALA A 318 -5.66 6.43 -22.93
C ALA A 318 -6.43 6.16 -24.25
N GLY A 319 -7.54 5.41 -24.20
CA GLY A 319 -8.42 5.16 -25.35
C GLY A 319 -8.14 3.88 -26.13
N ASN A 320 -7.34 2.96 -25.58
CA ASN A 320 -6.99 1.70 -26.23
C ASN A 320 -8.05 0.64 -26.01
N ALA A 321 -8.16 -0.30 -26.95
CA ALA A 321 -8.77 -1.59 -26.67
C ALA A 321 -7.75 -2.47 -25.92
N VAL A 322 -8.22 -3.39 -25.10
CA VAL A 322 -7.38 -4.21 -24.22
C VAL A 322 -7.71 -5.69 -24.39
N ILE A 323 -6.65 -6.49 -24.49
CA ILE A 323 -6.72 -7.94 -24.32
C ILE A 323 -5.91 -8.27 -23.08
N ALA A 324 -6.60 -8.73 -22.04
CA ALA A 324 -6.01 -9.02 -20.74
C ALA A 324 -5.69 -10.53 -20.61
N LYS A 325 -4.44 -10.84 -20.28
CA LYS A 325 -3.97 -12.19 -19.93
C LYS A 325 -3.53 -12.17 -18.46
N PRO A 326 -4.34 -12.71 -17.52
CA PRO A 326 -3.92 -12.85 -16.14
C PRO A 326 -2.91 -13.99 -15.99
N ALA A 327 -2.19 -14.02 -14.87
CA ALA A 327 -1.38 -15.18 -14.49
C ALA A 327 -2.25 -16.44 -14.36
N GLU A 328 -1.68 -17.61 -14.70
CA GLU A 328 -2.39 -18.90 -14.68
C GLU A 328 -2.83 -19.34 -13.28
N GLU A 329 -2.19 -18.83 -12.23
CA GLU A 329 -2.48 -19.14 -10.84
C GLU A 329 -3.72 -18.41 -10.32
N THR A 330 -4.03 -17.21 -10.85
CA THR A 330 -5.10 -16.34 -10.34
C THR A 330 -6.13 -15.88 -11.39
N PRO A 331 -6.75 -16.79 -12.17
CA PRO A 331 -7.67 -16.41 -13.24
C PRO A 331 -9.08 -16.01 -12.78
N LEU A 332 -9.52 -16.45 -11.60
CA LEU A 332 -10.90 -16.26 -11.10
C LEU A 332 -11.14 -14.81 -10.70
N ILE A 333 -10.23 -14.20 -9.94
CA ILE A 333 -10.33 -12.78 -9.57
C ILE A 333 -10.23 -11.87 -10.79
N ALA A 334 -9.39 -12.24 -11.78
CA ALA A 334 -9.34 -11.54 -13.06
C ALA A 334 -10.68 -11.60 -13.79
N ALA A 335 -11.32 -12.78 -13.84
CA ALA A 335 -12.65 -12.93 -14.43
C ALA A 335 -13.74 -12.14 -13.67
N GLN A 336 -13.69 -12.05 -12.34
CA GLN A 336 -14.61 -11.18 -11.59
C GLN A 336 -14.40 -9.71 -11.95
N THR A 337 -13.15 -9.27 -12.01
CA THR A 337 -12.78 -7.90 -12.39
C THR A 337 -13.34 -7.55 -13.76
N MET A 338 -13.18 -8.46 -14.74
CA MET A 338 -13.75 -8.31 -16.08
C MET A 338 -15.28 -8.13 -16.07
N ARG A 339 -16.00 -8.93 -15.28
CA ARG A 339 -17.46 -8.78 -15.12
C ARG A 339 -17.83 -7.41 -14.54
N LEU A 340 -17.01 -6.83 -13.67
CA LEU A 340 -17.25 -5.48 -13.13
C LEU A 340 -17.04 -4.39 -14.20
N PHE A 341 -16.00 -4.50 -15.03
CA PHE A 341 -15.79 -3.60 -16.17
C PHE A 341 -16.95 -3.66 -17.17
N LEU A 342 -17.35 -4.85 -17.62
CA LEU A 342 -18.47 -5.03 -18.54
C LEU A 342 -19.78 -4.53 -17.92
N GLY A 343 -20.01 -4.86 -16.64
CA GLY A 343 -21.19 -4.39 -15.91
C GLY A 343 -21.25 -2.85 -15.77
N ALA A 344 -20.12 -2.15 -15.81
CA ALA A 344 -20.03 -0.68 -15.76
C ALA A 344 -20.31 0.00 -17.12
N GLY A 345 -20.67 -0.78 -18.14
CA GLY A 345 -21.02 -0.32 -19.49
C GLY A 345 -19.85 -0.32 -20.48
N LEU A 346 -18.74 -0.99 -20.16
CA LEU A 346 -17.64 -1.17 -21.11
C LEU A 346 -18.06 -2.19 -22.20
N PRO A 347 -17.94 -1.87 -23.50
CA PRO A 347 -18.28 -2.80 -24.56
C PRO A 347 -17.37 -4.03 -24.55
N PRO A 348 -17.89 -5.26 -24.70
CA PRO A 348 -17.09 -6.47 -24.66
C PRO A 348 -15.92 -6.50 -25.67
N GLY A 349 -16.10 -5.91 -26.87
CA GLY A 349 -15.02 -5.83 -27.85
C GLY A 349 -13.87 -4.89 -27.45
N VAL A 350 -14.07 -4.00 -26.48
CA VAL A 350 -13.05 -3.06 -26.01
C VAL A 350 -12.15 -3.69 -24.96
N LEU A 351 -12.67 -4.63 -24.15
CA LEU A 351 -11.91 -5.34 -23.14
C LEU A 351 -12.26 -6.82 -23.16
N GLN A 352 -11.27 -7.63 -23.50
CA GLN A 352 -11.39 -9.09 -23.60
C GLN A 352 -10.44 -9.78 -22.63
N LEU A 353 -10.79 -10.99 -22.18
CA LEU A 353 -10.01 -11.81 -21.25
C LEU A 353 -9.56 -13.09 -21.92
N LEU A 354 -8.27 -13.43 -21.78
CA LEU A 354 -7.67 -14.68 -22.25
C LEU A 354 -6.90 -15.34 -21.10
N PRO A 355 -7.55 -16.11 -20.22
CA PRO A 355 -6.85 -16.92 -19.21
C PRO A 355 -5.98 -17.98 -19.90
N GLY A 356 -4.85 -18.35 -19.31
CA GLY A 356 -3.98 -19.40 -19.85
C GLY A 356 -2.55 -19.25 -19.38
N ASP A 357 -1.65 -20.08 -19.88
CA ASP A 357 -0.23 -20.09 -19.52
C ASP A 357 0.59 -19.04 -20.30
N GLY A 358 1.92 -19.08 -20.11
CA GLY A 358 2.85 -18.23 -20.85
C GLY A 358 2.81 -18.38 -22.38
N LYS A 359 2.31 -19.49 -22.94
CA LYS A 359 2.20 -19.67 -24.40
C LYS A 359 1.07 -18.82 -24.98
N VAL A 360 -0.05 -18.71 -24.26
CA VAL A 360 -1.13 -17.77 -24.61
C VAL A 360 -0.60 -16.33 -24.65
N GLY A 361 0.17 -15.94 -23.63
CA GLY A 361 0.84 -14.64 -23.59
C GLY A 361 1.82 -14.43 -24.74
N ALA A 362 2.64 -15.42 -25.06
CA ALA A 362 3.61 -15.35 -26.16
C ALA A 362 2.93 -15.22 -27.53
N HIS A 363 1.85 -15.98 -27.78
CA HIS A 363 1.06 -15.89 -29.01
C HIS A 363 0.41 -14.52 -29.15
N LEU A 364 -0.16 -13.99 -28.06
CA LEU A 364 -0.73 -12.64 -28.02
C LEU A 364 0.32 -11.58 -28.35
N VAL A 365 1.49 -11.62 -27.71
CA VAL A 365 2.62 -10.70 -27.98
C VAL A 365 3.17 -10.85 -29.40
N GLY A 366 3.03 -12.02 -30.03
CA GLY A 366 3.41 -12.26 -31.42
C GLY A 366 2.41 -11.70 -32.45
N ASN A 367 1.15 -11.50 -32.08
CA ASN A 367 0.07 -11.19 -33.03
C ASN A 367 0.19 -9.76 -33.61
N PRO A 368 0.23 -9.59 -34.96
CA PRO A 368 0.40 -8.29 -35.64
C PRO A 368 -0.61 -7.19 -35.26
N ALA A 369 -1.76 -7.54 -34.72
CA ALA A 369 -2.78 -6.57 -34.31
C ALA A 369 -2.43 -5.82 -33.02
N ILE A 370 -1.54 -6.37 -32.18
CA ILE A 370 -1.12 -5.74 -30.93
C ILE A 370 -0.24 -4.53 -31.22
N ALA A 371 -0.68 -3.37 -30.71
CA ALA A 371 -0.05 -2.07 -30.88
C ALA A 371 0.72 -1.59 -29.63
N GLY A 372 0.59 -2.29 -28.51
CA GLY A 372 1.38 -2.05 -27.30
C GLY A 372 1.29 -3.23 -26.34
N VAL A 373 2.29 -3.38 -25.47
CA VAL A 373 2.31 -4.41 -24.43
C VAL A 373 2.62 -3.75 -23.09
N VAL A 374 1.82 -4.07 -22.08
CA VAL A 374 2.15 -3.82 -20.68
C VAL A 374 2.30 -5.15 -19.98
N PHE A 375 3.44 -5.35 -19.34
CA PHE A 375 3.83 -6.59 -18.70
C PHE A 375 4.29 -6.30 -17.27
N THR A 376 3.85 -7.13 -16.34
CA THR A 376 4.44 -7.18 -15.01
C THR A 376 4.69 -8.63 -14.62
N GLY A 377 5.93 -8.96 -14.26
CA GLY A 377 6.36 -10.33 -13.97
C GLY A 377 7.88 -10.47 -13.96
N SER A 378 8.43 -11.64 -14.26
CA SER A 378 9.87 -11.86 -14.15
C SER A 378 10.68 -11.13 -15.24
N THR A 379 11.94 -10.83 -14.92
CA THR A 379 12.89 -10.22 -15.85
C THR A 379 13.13 -11.12 -17.08
N GLU A 380 13.16 -12.44 -16.92
CA GLU A 380 13.33 -13.39 -18.02
C GLU A 380 12.17 -13.34 -19.02
N ALA A 381 10.94 -13.31 -18.52
CA ALA A 381 9.74 -13.20 -19.35
C ALA A 381 9.70 -11.85 -20.09
N ALA A 382 10.02 -10.75 -19.41
CA ALA A 382 10.12 -9.42 -20.03
C ALA A 382 11.16 -9.39 -21.16
N ARG A 383 12.33 -10.00 -20.98
CA ARG A 383 13.37 -10.10 -22.03
C ARG A 383 12.90 -10.93 -23.22
N SER A 384 12.12 -11.98 -22.98
CA SER A 384 11.50 -12.78 -24.05
C SER A 384 10.50 -11.94 -24.85
N ILE A 385 9.61 -11.21 -24.18
CA ILE A 385 8.64 -10.29 -24.79
C ILE A 385 9.36 -9.23 -25.61
N GLN A 386 10.37 -8.57 -25.03
CA GLN A 386 11.17 -7.55 -25.72
C GLN A 386 11.82 -8.10 -26.99
N ARG A 387 12.38 -9.32 -26.95
CA ARG A 387 12.98 -9.98 -28.12
C ARG A 387 11.94 -10.20 -29.22
N THR A 388 10.75 -10.66 -28.87
CA THR A 388 9.65 -10.82 -29.83
C THR A 388 9.24 -9.49 -30.45
N LEU A 389 9.05 -8.45 -29.63
CA LEU A 389 8.63 -7.12 -30.10
C LEU A 389 9.71 -6.42 -30.93
N SER A 390 11.00 -6.66 -30.69
CA SER A 390 12.10 -6.07 -31.47
C SER A 390 12.08 -6.44 -32.96
N ARG A 391 11.40 -7.52 -33.32
CA ARG A 391 11.22 -8.01 -34.69
C ARG A 391 9.93 -7.50 -35.35
N ARG A 392 9.17 -6.67 -34.65
CA ARG A 392 7.85 -6.19 -35.06
C ARG A 392 7.81 -4.68 -35.13
N LEU A 393 7.04 -4.18 -36.09
CA LEU A 393 6.59 -2.81 -36.13
C LEU A 393 5.07 -2.78 -35.93
N GLY A 394 4.59 -1.71 -35.30
CA GLY A 394 3.17 -1.37 -35.27
C GLY A 394 2.66 -1.04 -36.67
N ARG A 395 1.34 -0.86 -36.80
CA ARG A 395 0.69 -0.54 -38.08
C ARG A 395 1.16 0.80 -38.69
N ASP A 396 1.70 1.68 -37.86
CA ASP A 396 2.28 2.97 -38.22
C ASP A 396 3.78 2.90 -38.58
N GLY A 397 4.36 1.69 -38.61
CA GLY A 397 5.77 1.47 -38.91
C GLY A 397 6.72 1.78 -37.74
N ARG A 398 6.22 2.01 -36.52
CA ARG A 398 7.05 2.31 -35.34
C ARG A 398 7.26 1.09 -34.45
N PRO A 399 8.31 1.06 -33.60
CA PRO A 399 8.45 0.00 -32.60
C PRO A 399 7.22 -0.08 -31.69
N VAL A 400 6.74 -1.29 -31.44
CA VAL A 400 5.62 -1.54 -30.52
C VAL A 400 6.04 -1.17 -29.09
N PRO A 401 5.38 -0.22 -28.42
CA PRO A 401 5.73 0.16 -27.05
C PRO A 401 5.59 -1.03 -26.08
N LEU A 402 6.61 -1.21 -25.25
CA LEU A 402 6.62 -2.11 -24.10
C LEU A 402 6.73 -1.27 -22.84
N ILE A 403 5.85 -1.53 -21.87
CA ILE A 403 6.02 -1.17 -20.47
C ILE A 403 6.25 -2.48 -19.74
N ALA A 404 7.43 -2.69 -19.19
CA ALA A 404 7.74 -3.88 -18.41
C ALA A 404 8.19 -3.48 -17.01
N GLU A 405 7.39 -3.83 -16.01
CA GLU A 405 7.78 -3.76 -14.59
C GLU A 405 8.18 -5.16 -14.15
N THR A 406 9.34 -5.33 -13.54
CA THR A 406 9.83 -6.67 -13.16
C THR A 406 10.33 -6.71 -11.72
N GLY A 407 11.19 -7.67 -11.39
CA GLY A 407 11.63 -7.97 -10.04
C GLY A 407 12.59 -6.95 -9.42
N GLY A 408 13.00 -7.21 -8.19
CA GLY A 408 14.00 -6.42 -7.48
C GLY A 408 14.84 -7.26 -6.52
N GLN A 409 16.13 -6.91 -6.40
CA GLN A 409 16.98 -7.36 -5.29
C GLN A 409 17.03 -6.28 -4.21
N ASN A 410 15.86 -5.98 -3.64
CA ASN A 410 15.68 -4.77 -2.83
C ASN A 410 16.47 -4.83 -1.52
N ALA A 411 17.07 -3.69 -1.18
CA ALA A 411 17.90 -3.55 0.01
C ALA A 411 17.26 -2.62 1.05
N MET A 412 17.55 -2.87 2.32
CA MET A 412 17.31 -1.94 3.43
C MET A 412 18.64 -1.70 4.14
N ILE A 413 19.12 -0.45 4.15
CA ILE A 413 20.36 -0.04 4.82
C ILE A 413 20.00 0.54 6.19
N VAL A 414 20.64 0.03 7.24
CA VAL A 414 20.41 0.41 8.63
C VAL A 414 21.73 0.85 9.24
N ASP A 415 21.79 2.10 9.68
CA ASP A 415 22.94 2.65 10.39
C ASP A 415 22.73 2.63 11.92
N SER A 416 23.78 2.95 12.67
CA SER A 416 23.76 2.90 14.14
C SER A 416 22.85 3.95 14.81
N SER A 417 22.33 4.93 14.07
CA SER A 417 21.43 5.96 14.59
C SER A 417 19.96 5.51 14.60
N ALA A 418 19.65 4.45 13.87
CA ALA A 418 18.30 3.90 13.75
C ALA A 418 17.76 3.37 15.08
N LEU A 419 16.44 3.39 15.25
CA LEU A 419 15.77 2.76 16.39
C LEU A 419 15.58 1.26 16.11
N PRO A 420 16.21 0.35 16.86
CA PRO A 420 16.13 -1.09 16.57
C PRO A 420 14.71 -1.65 16.51
N GLU A 421 13.82 -1.21 17.41
CA GLU A 421 12.42 -1.67 17.45
C GLU A 421 11.66 -1.31 16.17
N GLN A 422 11.90 -0.10 15.64
CA GLN A 422 11.30 0.33 14.38
C GLN A 422 11.87 -0.45 13.20
N VAL A 423 13.20 -0.61 13.14
CA VAL A 423 13.87 -1.36 12.07
C VAL A 423 13.38 -2.79 12.03
N VAL A 424 13.28 -3.47 13.17
CA VAL A 424 12.85 -4.87 13.24
C VAL A 424 11.41 -5.01 12.75
N ALA A 425 10.50 -4.14 13.19
CA ALA A 425 9.11 -4.15 12.71
C ALA A 425 9.04 -3.91 11.20
N ASP A 426 9.77 -2.92 10.69
CA ASP A 426 9.75 -2.56 9.27
C ASP A 426 10.42 -3.63 8.40
N ALA A 427 11.51 -4.25 8.86
CA ALA A 427 12.19 -5.34 8.18
C ALA A 427 11.34 -6.61 8.13
N LEU A 428 10.68 -6.98 9.23
CA LEU A 428 9.76 -8.12 9.28
C LEU A 428 8.62 -7.96 8.27
N ILE A 429 7.92 -6.83 8.32
CA ILE A 429 6.81 -6.54 7.41
C ILE A 429 7.33 -6.52 5.97
N SER A 430 8.42 -5.83 5.70
CA SER A 430 8.92 -5.68 4.33
C SER A 430 9.51 -6.98 3.74
N ALA A 431 9.99 -7.91 4.57
CA ALA A 431 10.56 -9.17 4.10
C ALA A 431 9.53 -10.31 4.00
N PHE A 432 8.57 -10.37 4.93
CA PHE A 432 7.73 -11.56 5.11
C PHE A 432 6.23 -11.34 4.86
N ASP A 433 5.73 -10.11 4.81
CA ASP A 433 4.33 -9.84 4.42
C ASP A 433 4.02 -10.45 3.04
N SER A 434 2.83 -11.05 2.88
CA SER A 434 2.46 -11.85 1.70
C SER A 434 3.45 -12.99 1.40
N ALA A 435 4.05 -13.58 2.43
CA ALA A 435 5.14 -14.56 2.31
C ALA A 435 6.33 -14.05 1.46
N GLY A 436 6.63 -12.75 1.52
CA GLY A 436 7.69 -12.13 0.73
C GLY A 436 7.42 -12.12 -0.78
N GLN A 437 6.20 -12.41 -1.22
CA GLN A 437 5.80 -12.48 -2.64
C GLN A 437 5.44 -11.10 -3.20
N ARG A 438 6.19 -10.07 -2.84
CA ARG A 438 6.08 -8.72 -3.39
C ARG A 438 7.35 -8.38 -4.14
N CYS A 439 7.24 -7.77 -5.32
CA CYS A 439 8.42 -7.26 -6.04
C CYS A 439 9.17 -6.20 -5.22
N SER A 440 8.51 -5.53 -4.28
CA SER A 440 9.08 -4.53 -3.35
C SER A 440 9.60 -5.09 -2.02
N ALA A 441 9.48 -6.41 -1.80
CA ALA A 441 9.90 -7.02 -0.55
C ALA A 441 11.43 -6.90 -0.34
N VAL A 442 11.86 -6.66 0.89
CA VAL A 442 13.28 -6.59 1.24
C VAL A 442 13.91 -7.97 1.07
N ARG A 443 14.95 -8.03 0.25
CA ARG A 443 15.75 -9.24 0.01
C ARG A 443 17.06 -9.21 0.80
N LEU A 444 17.62 -8.02 0.97
CA LEU A 444 18.89 -7.74 1.62
C LEU A 444 18.71 -6.70 2.75
N LEU A 445 19.03 -7.07 3.98
CA LEU A 445 19.11 -6.16 5.12
C LEU A 445 20.59 -5.90 5.44
N TYR A 446 21.07 -4.69 5.17
CA TYR A 446 22.41 -4.24 5.50
C TYR A 446 22.41 -3.59 6.89
N VAL A 447 23.05 -4.21 7.86
CA VAL A 447 23.09 -3.74 9.25
C VAL A 447 24.50 -3.30 9.64
N GLN A 448 24.64 -2.08 10.15
CA GLN A 448 25.92 -1.59 10.63
C GLN A 448 26.43 -2.43 11.81
N ASP A 449 27.71 -2.79 11.81
CA ASP A 449 28.34 -3.67 12.79
C ASP A 449 28.10 -3.23 14.24
N ASP A 450 28.12 -1.91 14.50
CA ASP A 450 27.98 -1.31 15.84
C ASP A 450 26.65 -1.64 16.53
N ILE A 451 25.59 -1.97 15.76
CA ILE A 451 24.25 -2.28 16.30
C ILE A 451 23.77 -3.69 15.98
N ALA A 452 24.46 -4.42 15.12
CA ALA A 452 24.01 -5.72 14.64
C ALA A 452 23.83 -6.76 15.77
N ASP A 453 24.72 -6.76 16.76
CA ASP A 453 24.63 -7.71 17.89
C ASP A 453 23.43 -7.46 18.81
N ARG A 454 22.88 -6.25 18.79
CA ARG A 454 21.63 -5.90 19.48
C ARG A 454 20.41 -6.13 18.59
N LEU A 455 20.51 -5.74 17.33
CA LEU A 455 19.39 -5.75 16.39
C LEU A 455 19.02 -7.17 15.94
N LEU A 456 19.99 -8.03 15.64
CA LEU A 456 19.72 -9.36 15.11
C LEU A 456 19.01 -10.28 16.12
N PRO A 457 19.36 -10.31 17.43
CA PRO A 457 18.56 -11.05 18.40
C PRO A 457 17.11 -10.55 18.50
N MET A 458 16.88 -9.25 18.39
CA MET A 458 15.52 -8.67 18.39
C MET A 458 14.75 -9.08 17.12
N LEU A 459 15.41 -9.06 15.96
CA LEU A 459 14.83 -9.56 14.71
C LEU A 459 14.45 -11.04 14.83
N ILE A 460 15.33 -11.88 15.35
CA ILE A 460 15.08 -13.32 15.56
C ILE A 460 13.90 -13.53 16.52
N GLY A 461 13.89 -12.81 17.65
CA GLY A 461 12.79 -12.88 18.62
C GLY A 461 11.45 -12.50 17.98
N ALA A 462 11.43 -11.41 17.22
CA ALA A 462 10.21 -10.96 16.56
C ALA A 462 9.79 -11.88 15.38
N MET A 463 10.73 -12.51 14.68
CA MET A 463 10.42 -13.58 13.72
C MET A 463 9.78 -14.80 14.39
N ALA A 464 10.16 -15.12 15.63
CA ALA A 464 9.61 -16.25 16.37
C ALA A 464 8.12 -16.05 16.74
N GLU A 465 7.65 -14.81 16.79
CA GLU A 465 6.25 -14.46 17.07
C GLU A 465 5.35 -14.47 15.83
N LEU A 466 5.90 -14.66 14.61
CA LEU A 466 5.11 -14.73 13.39
C LEU A 466 4.21 -15.96 13.39
N SER A 467 2.91 -15.74 13.16
CA SER A 467 1.92 -16.79 12.97
C SER A 467 1.81 -17.19 11.49
N ILE A 468 2.24 -18.40 11.16
CA ILE A 468 2.16 -18.96 9.80
C ILE A 468 0.97 -19.91 9.70
N GLY A 469 0.11 -19.75 8.69
CA GLY A 469 -1.06 -20.62 8.54
C GLY A 469 -2.09 -20.16 7.51
N ASP A 470 -3.34 -20.56 7.74
CA ASP A 470 -4.47 -20.22 6.87
C ASP A 470 -4.68 -18.69 6.84
N PRO A 471 -4.54 -18.03 5.68
CA PRO A 471 -4.71 -16.59 5.56
C PRO A 471 -6.15 -16.11 5.79
N ALA A 472 -7.13 -17.01 5.88
CA ALA A 472 -8.50 -16.71 6.28
C ALA A 472 -8.69 -16.56 7.80
N LEU A 473 -7.63 -16.73 8.60
CA LEU A 473 -7.63 -16.43 10.03
C LEU A 473 -7.00 -15.05 10.28
N ILE A 474 -7.68 -14.21 11.07
CA ILE A 474 -7.22 -12.84 11.38
C ILE A 474 -5.84 -12.84 12.07
N GLY A 475 -5.55 -13.87 12.86
CA GLY A 475 -4.28 -14.01 13.56
C GLY A 475 -3.13 -14.55 12.71
N THR A 476 -3.33 -14.80 11.41
CA THR A 476 -2.26 -15.25 10.51
C THR A 476 -1.49 -14.06 9.94
N ASP A 477 -0.18 -14.03 10.17
CA ASP A 477 0.74 -13.02 9.62
C ASP A 477 1.25 -13.42 8.23
N VAL A 478 1.60 -14.71 8.05
CA VAL A 478 2.22 -15.23 6.84
C VAL A 478 1.43 -16.41 6.27
N GLY A 479 0.92 -16.23 5.06
CA GLY A 479 0.21 -17.25 4.29
C GLY A 479 1.13 -18.19 3.50
N PRO A 480 0.57 -19.00 2.59
CA PRO A 480 1.33 -19.90 1.72
C PRO A 480 2.08 -19.14 0.62
N VAL A 481 3.02 -19.83 -0.03
CA VAL A 481 3.49 -19.42 -1.36
C VAL A 481 2.54 -19.94 -2.44
N ILE A 482 2.51 -19.30 -3.61
CA ILE A 482 1.44 -19.46 -4.59
C ILE A 482 1.24 -20.89 -5.10
N ASP A 483 2.32 -21.65 -5.28
CA ASP A 483 2.26 -23.00 -5.83
C ASP A 483 3.47 -23.87 -5.44
N GLU A 484 3.41 -25.14 -5.86
CA GLU A 484 4.44 -26.12 -5.58
C GLU A 484 5.79 -25.82 -6.30
N PRO A 485 5.81 -25.42 -7.59
CA PRO A 485 7.03 -24.93 -8.23
C PRO A 485 7.75 -23.79 -7.49
N ALA A 486 7.00 -22.80 -6.98
CA ALA A 486 7.54 -21.72 -6.17
C ALA A 486 8.12 -22.27 -4.86
N ARG A 487 7.37 -23.12 -4.14
CA ARG A 487 7.83 -23.77 -2.89
C ARG A 487 9.15 -24.51 -3.10
N GLN A 488 9.23 -25.34 -4.15
CA GLN A 488 10.45 -26.11 -4.44
C GLN A 488 11.64 -25.21 -4.79
N THR A 489 11.41 -24.11 -5.50
CA THR A 489 12.47 -23.14 -5.83
C THR A 489 13.02 -22.47 -4.57
N LEU A 490 12.13 -22.10 -3.66
CA LEU A 490 12.50 -21.47 -2.39
C LEU A 490 13.21 -22.44 -1.45
N GLU A 491 12.74 -23.68 -1.33
CA GLU A 491 13.40 -24.71 -0.51
C GLU A 491 14.79 -25.07 -1.06
N ARG A 492 14.97 -25.12 -2.40
CA ARG A 492 16.31 -25.29 -3.01
C ARG A 492 17.24 -24.14 -2.68
N HIS A 493 16.74 -22.90 -2.74
CA HIS A 493 17.55 -21.73 -2.39
C HIS A 493 17.90 -21.73 -0.89
N ALA A 494 16.95 -22.04 -0.02
CA ALA A 494 17.19 -22.15 1.43
C ALA A 494 18.24 -23.22 1.75
N ALA A 495 18.16 -24.38 1.09
CA ALA A 495 19.16 -25.45 1.24
C ALA A 495 20.56 -25.00 0.81
N ARG A 496 20.67 -24.25 -0.30
CA ARG A 496 21.94 -23.64 -0.75
C ARG A 496 22.47 -22.63 0.27
N MET A 497 21.63 -21.72 0.76
CA MET A 497 22.02 -20.73 1.78
C MET A 497 22.42 -21.36 3.11
N GLY A 498 21.86 -22.52 3.47
CA GLY A 498 22.33 -23.29 4.63
C GLY A 498 23.76 -23.82 4.49
N GLN A 499 24.32 -23.86 3.28
CA GLN A 499 25.71 -24.26 3.01
C GLN A 499 26.64 -23.06 2.79
N GLU A 500 26.13 -22.00 2.15
CA GLU A 500 26.93 -20.85 1.73
C GLU A 500 26.87 -19.65 2.69
N GLY A 501 25.89 -19.61 3.59
CA GLY A 501 25.71 -18.58 4.60
C GLY A 501 25.47 -19.17 5.99
N ARG A 502 25.11 -18.32 6.94
CA ARG A 502 24.77 -18.71 8.32
C ARG A 502 23.28 -18.55 8.55
N LEU A 503 22.57 -19.64 8.83
CA LEU A 503 21.17 -19.56 9.24
C LEU A 503 21.08 -18.80 10.58
N LEU A 504 20.37 -17.67 10.58
CA LEU A 504 20.08 -16.90 11.80
C LEU A 504 18.85 -17.49 12.50
N TYR A 505 17.79 -17.70 11.74
CA TYR A 505 16.54 -18.26 12.25
C TYR A 505 15.67 -18.83 11.13
N GLN A 506 14.88 -19.85 11.48
CA GLN A 506 13.83 -20.42 10.65
C GLN A 506 12.60 -20.58 11.53
N CYS A 507 11.47 -20.00 11.12
CA CYS A 507 10.20 -20.20 11.82
C CYS A 507 9.76 -21.67 11.74
N ALA A 508 9.05 -22.14 12.76
CA ALA A 508 8.41 -23.45 12.71
C ALA A 508 7.18 -23.40 11.80
N LEU A 509 6.99 -24.43 10.98
CA LEU A 509 5.73 -24.63 10.25
C LEU A 509 4.76 -25.44 11.12
N PRO A 510 3.57 -24.91 11.45
CA PRO A 510 2.56 -25.66 12.20
C PRO A 510 2.06 -26.90 11.43
N ALA A 511 1.57 -27.93 12.14
CA ALA A 511 1.12 -29.17 11.50
C ALA A 511 0.01 -28.98 10.44
N GLY A 512 -0.82 -27.94 10.58
CA GLY A 512 -1.89 -27.61 9.64
C GLY A 512 -1.43 -27.13 8.25
N THR A 513 -0.14 -26.85 8.05
CA THR A 513 0.37 -26.36 6.76
C THR A 513 0.68 -27.48 5.76
N GLY A 514 0.55 -28.75 6.14
CA GLY A 514 0.96 -29.90 5.32
C GLY A 514 0.11 -30.11 4.05
N ASP A 515 -1.13 -29.61 4.03
CA ASP A 515 -2.05 -29.72 2.89
C ASP A 515 -1.93 -28.53 1.92
N GLY A 516 -1.06 -27.55 2.20
CA GLY A 516 -0.82 -26.38 1.37
C GLY A 516 0.64 -26.23 0.93
N THR A 517 0.93 -25.15 0.21
CA THR A 517 2.27 -24.84 -0.30
C THR A 517 2.96 -23.79 0.57
N PHE A 518 3.39 -24.16 1.78
CA PHE A 518 4.06 -23.24 2.71
C PHE A 518 5.59 -23.33 2.65
N VAL A 519 6.23 -22.19 2.89
CA VAL A 519 7.69 -22.05 3.09
C VAL A 519 7.90 -21.30 4.40
N ALA A 520 8.71 -21.87 5.30
CA ALA A 520 9.03 -21.21 6.56
C ALA A 520 9.78 -19.89 6.29
N PRO A 521 9.37 -18.77 6.93
CA PRO A 521 10.21 -17.57 6.97
C PRO A 521 11.60 -17.90 7.51
N ARG A 522 12.62 -17.45 6.78
CA ARG A 522 14.04 -17.72 7.09
C ARG A 522 14.86 -16.45 6.97
N ALA A 523 15.83 -16.31 7.87
CA ALA A 523 16.86 -15.27 7.78
C ALA A 523 18.24 -15.92 7.73
N PHE A 524 19.05 -15.55 6.75
CA PHE A 524 20.44 -15.99 6.60
C PHE A 524 21.35 -14.78 6.67
N GLU A 525 22.45 -14.89 7.42
CA GLU A 525 23.56 -13.96 7.31
C GLU A 525 24.52 -14.43 6.21
N ILE A 526 24.89 -13.52 5.32
CA ILE A 526 25.81 -13.74 4.20
C ILE A 526 26.90 -12.66 4.21
N ASP A 527 28.02 -12.95 3.57
CA ASP A 527 29.17 -12.05 3.48
C ASP A 527 29.00 -10.93 2.46
N SER A 528 28.15 -11.15 1.44
CA SER A 528 27.89 -10.18 0.37
C SER A 528 26.61 -10.54 -0.41
N ALA A 529 25.89 -9.54 -0.92
CA ALA A 529 24.86 -9.69 -1.93
C ALA A 529 25.33 -10.41 -3.21
N GLY A 530 26.64 -10.47 -3.47
CA GLY A 530 27.22 -11.27 -4.55
C GLY A 530 26.93 -12.77 -4.46
N ARG A 531 26.44 -13.28 -3.33
CA ARG A 531 25.91 -14.66 -3.18
C ARG A 531 24.57 -14.89 -3.89
N LEU A 532 23.90 -13.81 -4.29
CA LEU A 532 22.57 -13.84 -4.89
C LEU A 532 22.65 -13.60 -6.41
N ASP A 533 22.47 -14.65 -7.20
CA ASP A 533 22.53 -14.56 -8.66
C ASP A 533 21.27 -13.95 -9.29
N ARG A 534 20.14 -14.02 -8.58
CA ARG A 534 18.82 -13.60 -9.06
C ARG A 534 17.88 -13.30 -7.88
N GLU A 535 16.72 -12.75 -8.20
CA GLU A 535 15.65 -12.57 -7.21
C GLU A 535 15.15 -13.91 -6.65
N VAL A 536 14.92 -13.94 -5.34
CA VAL A 536 14.29 -15.06 -4.62
C VAL A 536 12.94 -14.60 -4.11
N PHE A 537 11.88 -15.04 -4.79
CA PHE A 537 10.53 -14.51 -4.61
C PHE A 537 9.75 -15.23 -3.50
N GLY A 538 10.17 -15.05 -2.24
CA GLY A 538 9.52 -15.70 -1.09
C GLY A 538 10.06 -15.21 0.25
N PRO A 539 9.71 -15.89 1.37
CA PRO A 539 9.95 -15.38 2.72
C PRO A 539 11.37 -15.72 3.19
N ILE A 540 12.38 -15.30 2.43
CA ILE A 540 13.81 -15.53 2.73
C ILE A 540 14.52 -14.18 2.75
N LEU A 541 14.93 -13.77 3.95
CA LEU A 541 15.70 -12.55 4.19
C LEU A 541 17.20 -12.88 4.24
N HIS A 542 18.01 -12.06 3.58
CA HIS A 542 19.46 -12.13 3.67
C HIS A 542 19.98 -10.92 4.43
N VAL A 543 20.87 -11.13 5.39
CA VAL A 543 21.46 -10.08 6.24
C VAL A 543 22.93 -9.96 5.88
N VAL A 544 23.37 -8.73 5.63
CA VAL A 544 24.78 -8.40 5.42
C VAL A 544 25.20 -7.41 6.50
N ARG A 545 26.30 -7.69 7.19
CA ARG A 545 26.90 -6.74 8.14
C ARG A 545 27.86 -5.81 7.42
N TRP A 546 27.93 -4.55 7.84
CA TRP A 546 28.85 -3.58 7.24
C TRP A 546 29.46 -2.64 8.29
N ARG A 547 30.69 -2.19 8.05
CA ARG A 547 31.38 -1.22 8.90
C ARG A 547 31.03 0.22 8.51
N ALA A 548 30.93 1.13 9.48
CA ALA A 548 30.61 2.55 9.25
C ALA A 548 31.46 3.22 8.14
N ASP A 549 32.75 2.86 8.03
CA ASP A 549 33.70 3.39 7.04
C ASP A 549 33.54 2.77 5.63
N ARG A 550 32.52 1.94 5.40
CA ARG A 550 32.28 1.19 4.16
C ARG A 550 30.93 1.45 3.52
N LEU A 551 30.22 2.51 3.92
CA LEU A 551 28.90 2.85 3.36
C LEU A 551 28.92 2.94 1.82
N ASP A 552 29.94 3.56 1.24
CA ASP A 552 30.08 3.63 -0.22
C ASP A 552 30.17 2.25 -0.88
N ALA A 553 30.89 1.31 -0.26
CA ALA A 553 30.99 -0.05 -0.79
C ALA A 553 29.65 -0.79 -0.71
N VAL A 554 28.86 -0.56 0.34
CA VAL A 554 27.49 -1.10 0.46
C VAL A 554 26.61 -0.59 -0.67
N CYS A 555 26.66 0.71 -0.96
CA CYS A 555 25.92 1.27 -2.10
C CYS A 555 26.38 0.67 -3.43
N ASP A 556 27.68 0.54 -3.65
CA ASP A 556 28.22 -0.03 -4.90
C ASP A 556 27.80 -1.49 -5.08
N GLU A 557 27.77 -2.25 -4.00
CA GLU A 557 27.32 -3.64 -3.99
C GLU A 557 25.83 -3.78 -4.31
N ILE A 558 24.98 -2.91 -3.74
CA ILE A 558 23.55 -2.85 -4.08
C ILE A 558 23.37 -2.50 -5.56
N ALA A 559 24.10 -1.50 -6.06
CA ALA A 559 24.04 -1.09 -7.47
C ALA A 559 24.51 -2.20 -8.42
N ALA A 560 25.51 -3.00 -8.03
CA ALA A 560 26.05 -4.11 -8.81
C ALA A 560 25.04 -5.25 -9.05
N THR A 561 23.96 -5.33 -8.26
CA THR A 561 22.87 -6.29 -8.52
C THR A 561 22.16 -6.01 -9.86
N GLY A 562 22.27 -4.78 -10.38
CA GLY A 562 21.60 -4.32 -11.60
C GLY A 562 20.10 -4.05 -11.44
N TYR A 563 19.53 -4.37 -10.27
CA TYR A 563 18.14 -4.06 -9.91
C TYR A 563 18.07 -2.70 -9.21
N ALA A 564 16.92 -2.02 -9.36
CA ALA A 564 16.72 -0.68 -8.84
C ALA A 564 15.22 -0.38 -8.61
N LEU A 565 14.53 -1.28 -7.89
CA LEU A 565 13.10 -1.16 -7.62
C LEU A 565 12.81 -0.43 -6.30
N THR A 566 13.04 -1.05 -5.14
CA THR A 566 12.86 -0.41 -3.82
C THR A 566 14.13 -0.38 -2.97
N LEU A 567 14.27 0.68 -2.17
CA LEU A 567 15.36 0.89 -1.21
C LEU A 567 14.81 1.39 0.12
N GLY A 568 15.15 0.73 1.22
CA GLY A 568 14.90 1.21 2.58
C GLY A 568 16.15 1.86 3.17
N ILE A 569 15.98 2.96 3.90
CA ILE A 569 17.05 3.64 4.63
C ILE A 569 16.56 3.91 6.04
N HIS A 570 17.19 3.30 7.04
CA HIS A 570 16.97 3.62 8.43
C HIS A 570 18.18 4.39 8.98
N SER A 571 17.99 5.70 9.13
CA SER A 571 18.97 6.64 9.65
C SER A 571 18.27 7.89 10.15
N ARG A 572 18.78 8.47 11.23
CA ARG A 572 18.40 9.78 11.77
C ARG A 572 19.38 10.88 11.38
N ILE A 573 20.35 10.57 10.52
CA ILE A 573 21.39 11.49 10.07
C ILE A 573 21.09 11.89 8.62
N ASP A 574 20.69 13.15 8.41
CA ASP A 574 20.30 13.65 7.09
C ASP A 574 21.41 13.48 6.05
N ASP A 575 22.67 13.72 6.43
CA ASP A 575 23.82 13.54 5.53
C ASP A 575 23.96 12.09 5.05
N THR A 576 23.76 11.10 5.93
CA THR A 576 23.76 9.68 5.56
C THR A 576 22.64 9.37 4.55
N VAL A 577 21.44 9.87 4.82
CA VAL A 577 20.27 9.65 3.94
C VAL A 577 20.52 10.27 2.56
N LEU A 578 20.93 11.54 2.52
CA LEU A 578 21.19 12.26 1.28
C LEU A 578 22.35 11.64 0.48
N HIS A 579 23.39 11.17 1.18
CA HIS A 579 24.52 10.47 0.55
C HIS A 579 24.07 9.18 -0.15
N ILE A 580 23.29 8.33 0.54
CA ILE A 580 22.77 7.09 -0.03
C ILE A 580 21.85 7.40 -1.23
N LEU A 581 20.93 8.35 -1.10
CA LEU A 581 20.00 8.75 -2.17
C LEU A 581 20.71 9.35 -3.38
N GLY A 582 21.78 10.11 -3.16
CA GLY A 582 22.58 10.70 -4.24
C GLY A 582 23.42 9.66 -5.00
N ARG A 583 23.77 8.54 -4.36
CA ARG A 583 24.59 7.48 -4.93
C ARG A 583 23.79 6.36 -5.60
N LEU A 584 22.63 6.00 -5.04
CA LEU A 584 21.79 4.91 -5.52
C LEU A 584 20.65 5.40 -6.41
N GLY A 585 20.67 5.04 -7.69
CA GLY A 585 19.57 5.30 -8.64
C GLY A 585 18.44 4.30 -8.50
N VAL A 586 17.70 4.31 -7.38
CA VAL A 586 16.58 3.39 -7.12
C VAL A 586 15.23 4.07 -7.34
N GLY A 587 14.30 3.38 -8.02
CA GLY A 587 13.02 3.95 -8.39
C GLY A 587 12.16 4.40 -7.21
N ASN A 588 12.10 3.64 -6.12
CA ASN A 588 11.31 3.96 -4.93
C ASN A 588 12.16 3.84 -3.65
N SER A 589 12.53 4.98 -3.08
CA SER A 589 13.29 5.03 -1.82
C SER A 589 12.39 5.39 -0.64
N TYR A 590 12.60 4.74 0.50
CA TYR A 590 11.79 4.83 1.71
C TYR A 590 12.70 5.08 2.91
N VAL A 591 12.51 6.20 3.61
CA VAL A 591 13.34 6.59 4.76
C VAL A 591 12.55 6.40 6.05
N ASN A 592 13.10 5.63 7.00
CA ASN A 592 12.54 5.33 8.32
C ASN A 592 11.11 4.78 8.26
N ARG A 593 10.87 3.80 7.38
CA ARG A 593 9.60 3.06 7.25
C ARG A 593 9.79 1.80 6.39
N THR A 594 8.76 0.95 6.34
CA THR A 594 8.65 -0.15 5.37
C THR A 594 8.86 0.28 3.91
N THR A 595 9.33 -0.67 3.09
CA THR A 595 9.56 -0.48 1.63
C THR A 595 8.43 -0.99 0.75
N ILE A 596 7.33 -1.47 1.36
CA ILE A 596 6.17 -2.05 0.68
C ILE A 596 4.94 -1.13 0.79
N GLY A 597 3.89 -1.43 0.03
CA GLY A 597 2.63 -0.69 0.08
C GLY A 597 2.73 0.72 -0.53
N ALA A 598 3.37 0.84 -1.69
CA ALA A 598 3.38 2.08 -2.45
C ALA A 598 1.94 2.50 -2.80
N VAL A 599 1.58 3.76 -2.55
CA VAL A 599 0.22 4.26 -2.77
C VAL A 599 0.14 5.01 -4.09
N VAL A 600 -0.82 4.64 -4.93
CA VAL A 600 -1.08 5.27 -6.24
C VAL A 600 -1.23 6.79 -6.11
N GLY A 601 -0.51 7.54 -6.94
CA GLY A 601 -0.51 9.01 -6.92
C GLY A 601 0.29 9.65 -5.78
N VAL A 602 0.79 8.87 -4.81
CA VAL A 602 1.61 9.38 -3.69
C VAL A 602 3.05 8.87 -3.79
N GLN A 603 3.23 7.56 -4.00
CA GLN A 603 4.52 6.96 -4.34
C GLN A 603 4.39 6.22 -5.68
N PRO A 604 4.35 6.92 -6.83
CA PRO A 604 4.38 6.29 -8.14
C PRO A 604 5.42 5.18 -8.20
N PHE A 605 4.98 3.98 -8.57
CA PHE A 605 5.75 2.76 -8.36
C PHE A 605 6.39 2.28 -9.66
N GLY A 606 7.67 1.93 -9.58
CA GLY A 606 8.41 1.33 -10.68
C GLY A 606 9.90 1.58 -10.57
N GLY A 607 10.69 0.70 -11.17
CA GLY A 607 12.15 0.70 -11.04
C GLY A 607 12.89 1.15 -12.28
N GLU A 608 14.22 1.05 -12.21
CA GLU A 608 15.14 1.23 -13.34
C GLU A 608 16.01 -0.02 -13.51
N GLY A 609 16.89 -0.03 -14.52
CA GLY A 609 17.81 -1.15 -14.77
C GLY A 609 17.06 -2.46 -15.07
N LEU A 610 17.43 -3.53 -14.37
CA LEU A 610 16.74 -4.81 -14.50
C LEU A 610 15.32 -4.79 -13.94
N SER A 611 14.95 -3.81 -13.12
CA SER A 611 13.65 -3.75 -12.45
C SER A 611 12.52 -3.21 -13.32
N GLY A 612 12.81 -2.53 -14.41
CA GLY A 612 11.76 -2.14 -15.34
C GLY A 612 12.17 -1.09 -16.36
N THR A 613 11.25 -0.85 -17.29
CA THR A 613 11.41 0.17 -18.34
C THR A 613 10.85 1.52 -17.95
N GLY A 614 9.97 1.56 -16.95
CA GLY A 614 9.04 2.65 -16.72
C GLY A 614 8.10 2.88 -17.93
N PRO A 615 7.29 3.96 -17.90
CA PRO A 615 7.12 4.89 -16.77
C PRO A 615 6.38 4.24 -15.59
N LYS A 616 6.53 4.85 -14.40
CA LYS A 616 5.96 4.37 -13.13
C LYS A 616 4.43 4.25 -13.17
N ALA A 617 3.92 3.10 -12.74
CA ALA A 617 2.50 2.89 -12.48
C ALA A 617 2.03 3.84 -11.37
N GLY A 618 0.81 4.36 -11.50
CA GLY A 618 0.23 5.31 -10.56
C GLY A 618 0.93 6.66 -10.58
N GLY A 619 1.73 6.93 -11.61
CA GLY A 619 2.44 8.18 -11.84
C GLY A 619 1.87 9.00 -12.99
N PRO A 620 2.20 10.30 -13.06
CA PRO A 620 1.68 11.22 -14.08
C PRO A 620 2.16 10.93 -15.51
N ARG A 621 3.21 10.12 -15.68
CA ARG A 621 3.74 9.77 -16.99
C ARG A 621 3.17 8.47 -17.56
N TYR A 622 2.40 7.71 -16.77
CA TYR A 622 1.96 6.36 -17.15
C TYR A 622 1.08 6.36 -18.40
N LEU A 623 0.04 7.20 -18.41
CA LEU A 623 -0.92 7.25 -19.52
C LEU A 623 -0.26 7.64 -20.85
N HIS A 624 0.72 8.55 -20.82
CA HIS A 624 1.40 9.03 -22.03
C HIS A 624 2.07 7.91 -22.84
N ARG A 625 2.49 6.82 -22.19
CA ARG A 625 3.10 5.69 -22.89
C ARG A 625 2.10 4.82 -23.66
N PHE A 626 0.80 5.01 -23.42
CA PHE A 626 -0.30 4.37 -24.12
C PHE A 626 -0.93 5.26 -25.21
N ALA A 627 -0.31 6.39 -25.54
CA ALA A 627 -0.79 7.33 -26.55
C ALA A 627 0.34 7.84 -27.44
N THR A 628 -0.04 8.30 -28.63
CA THR A 628 0.82 9.09 -29.51
C THR A 628 0.35 10.54 -29.48
N GLU A 629 1.27 11.44 -29.18
CA GLU A 629 1.00 12.87 -29.20
C GLU A 629 0.96 13.41 -30.64
N ARG A 630 0.03 14.32 -30.91
CA ARG A 630 -0.09 15.05 -32.18
C ARG A 630 -0.34 16.53 -31.91
N THR A 631 0.25 17.37 -32.75
CA THR A 631 0.05 18.82 -32.75
C THR A 631 -0.66 19.24 -34.03
N VAL A 632 -1.67 20.08 -33.89
CA VAL A 632 -2.35 20.74 -35.02
C VAL A 632 -2.04 22.22 -34.92
N SER A 633 -1.45 22.78 -35.97
CA SER A 633 -1.20 24.22 -36.11
C SER A 633 -2.09 24.76 -37.23
N ILE A 634 -2.96 25.70 -36.90
CA ILE A 634 -3.85 26.36 -37.85
C ILE A 634 -3.40 27.81 -37.97
N ASP A 635 -2.96 28.22 -39.16
CA ASP A 635 -2.77 29.65 -39.48
C ASP A 635 -4.14 30.32 -39.60
N THR A 636 -4.59 30.94 -38.50
CA THR A 636 -5.88 31.66 -38.45
C THR A 636 -5.82 33.03 -39.14
N THR A 637 -4.67 33.42 -39.70
CA THR A 637 -4.45 34.71 -40.38
C THR A 637 -4.32 34.61 -41.90
N ALA A 638 -4.46 33.41 -42.48
CA ALA A 638 -4.31 33.16 -43.91
C ALA A 638 -5.15 34.13 -44.77
N ALA A 639 -4.45 35.07 -45.43
CA ALA A 639 -4.92 36.05 -46.42
C ALA A 639 -6.40 36.50 -46.30
N GLY A 640 -6.77 37.07 -45.16
CA GLY A 640 -8.14 37.57 -44.96
C GLY A 640 -8.49 38.04 -43.54
N GLY A 641 -7.62 37.77 -42.56
CA GLY A 641 -7.87 38.06 -41.15
C GLY A 641 -8.65 36.95 -40.45
N ASN A 642 -8.60 36.92 -39.12
CA ASN A 642 -9.29 35.93 -38.30
C ASN A 642 -10.77 36.32 -38.16
N ALA A 643 -11.67 35.55 -38.77
CA ALA A 643 -13.11 35.81 -38.75
C ALA A 643 -13.69 35.87 -37.33
N SER A 644 -13.13 35.13 -36.38
CA SER A 644 -13.54 35.15 -34.97
C SER A 644 -13.13 36.45 -34.27
N LEU A 645 -11.98 37.03 -34.63
CA LEU A 645 -11.55 38.35 -34.15
C LEU A 645 -12.41 39.48 -34.76
N LEU A 646 -12.84 39.33 -36.02
CA LEU A 646 -13.74 40.27 -36.69
C LEU A 646 -15.17 40.26 -36.13
N SER A 647 -15.53 39.26 -35.32
CA SER A 647 -16.85 39.09 -34.71
C SER A 647 -16.89 39.31 -33.20
N LEU A 648 -15.81 39.78 -32.57
CA LEU A 648 -15.82 40.15 -31.15
C LEU A 648 -16.59 41.47 -30.98
N GLY A 649 -17.76 41.41 -30.33
CA GLY A 649 -18.51 42.61 -29.93
C GLY A 649 -17.87 43.30 -28.71
N GLU A 650 -18.03 44.62 -28.60
CA GLU A 650 -17.41 45.48 -27.57
C GLU A 650 -17.92 45.29 -26.12
N GLU A 651 -18.78 44.30 -25.84
CA GLU A 651 -19.27 44.04 -24.48
C GLU A 651 -18.84 42.65 -24.00
N SER A 652 -17.71 42.61 -23.29
CA SER A 652 -17.37 41.55 -22.33
C SER A 652 -16.82 42.17 -21.05
#